data_AF-A0ABD3MRC9-F1
#
_entry.id   AF-A0ABD3MRC9-F1
#
_cell.length_a   1.000
_cell.length_b   1.000
_cell.length_c   1.000
_cell.angle_alpha   90.00
_cell.angle_beta   90.00
_cell.angle_gamma   90.00
#
_symmetry.space_group_name_H-M   'P 1'
#
loop_
_entity.id
_entity.type
_entity.pdbx_description
1 polymer ?
#
loop_
_entity_poly.entity_id
_entity_poly.type
_entity_poly.pdbx_seq_one_letter_code
_entity_poly.pdbx_strand_id
1 'polypeptide(L)'
;MKINSAVVARSPRATQSLLAATKSPTATRSPTVIRSPTANRSPTNYYFRRKRRSINQDKLTYYTLLLMLLLWFYAISCITDILDERHPAQKVGGRRLRYRPQPNQQNQRINSLPKYPIDHRQSSTQLSEEVIEQCHKALWHTIDTTTFVLPNEESFVITGDIHDLWLRDSAAQIHPLLLPNVYSGKSLVQVDAKLERIVSGLILKTARYIRFDPYANAFRIHNHTNFTDFARETLGRHGYIATWNYELDSACFFMRMIYYFYVNFPFHPILKRREVRDAVEIMIDVWIAEQRHEEDVYPNGTLFDCVHCGKPYRYNPDELARDGKGTITAPSVGLTWSGFRPSDDACVYGYLIPANMFAVVVLGYMEIMAEEVWIDEPLMKKAIKLRNEIDDGLKRYGVVDHERYGKIYAYEVDGLGNALFMDDANVPSLLSIPYLGYDYDEEVFANTKQFIFSGNNPWYHTGNYDGIKYSGIGSPHTHFIPSSIWPMAIIMEGLISNNATHKLMLVEKLLAASAGKGYMHESFDANNVSEYSRDWFCWPDSLFAELIMSLTEECPKPEKHGWYKAQEWKYEEPEEVERKMEDEIYEEGDKSEGDDNEEVDDEDENDEGAQGDDEKDDDEGDDDSDDEEEKDEAAQEDDEKDDDGEGDDDNQDEDDVEVKQA
;
A
#
# COMPACT_ATOMS: atom_id res chain seq x y z
N MET A 1 48.83 -46.91 8.44
CA MET A 1 48.72 -48.16 7.64
C MET A 1 47.52 -47.98 6.70
N LYS A 2 47.68 -48.07 5.38
CA LYS A 2 47.64 -49.27 4.50
C LYS A 2 46.24 -49.90 4.35
N ILE A 3 45.77 -50.35 3.18
CA ILE A 3 46.07 -50.01 1.76
C ILE A 3 45.04 -50.70 0.81
N ASN A 4 44.60 -50.02 -0.27
CA ASN A 4 44.00 -50.54 -1.54
C ASN A 4 42.78 -51.52 -1.46
N SER A 5 42.09 -51.97 -2.52
CA SER A 5 42.23 -51.86 -4.00
C SER A 5 40.83 -51.89 -4.68
N ALA A 6 40.48 -51.28 -5.83
CA ALA A 6 41.16 -50.65 -6.99
C ALA A 6 41.36 -51.51 -8.28
N VAL A 7 41.09 -50.88 -9.45
CA VAL A 7 41.42 -51.26 -10.87
C VAL A 7 40.68 -52.53 -11.40
N VAL A 8 40.41 -52.83 -12.71
CA VAL A 8 40.79 -52.39 -14.09
C VAL A 8 39.55 -52.64 -15.00
N ALA A 9 38.99 -51.82 -15.91
CA ALA A 9 39.44 -50.89 -16.98
C ALA A 9 39.88 -51.55 -18.33
N ARG A 10 39.31 -51.08 -19.47
CA ARG A 10 39.97 -50.89 -20.81
C ARG A 10 39.00 -50.58 -21.98
N SER A 11 39.32 -49.53 -22.74
CA SER A 11 39.10 -49.43 -24.20
C SER A 11 40.43 -49.76 -24.94
N PRO A 12 40.59 -49.71 -26.29
CA PRO A 12 40.73 -48.42 -27.02
C PRO A 12 40.48 -48.37 -28.57
N ARG A 13 40.42 -47.13 -29.14
CA ARG A 13 40.73 -46.73 -30.56
C ARG A 13 39.84 -47.29 -31.70
N ALA A 14 39.63 -46.65 -32.88
CA ALA A 14 39.82 -45.30 -33.45
C ALA A 14 38.96 -45.21 -34.78
N THR A 15 39.03 -44.32 -35.80
CA THR A 15 40.02 -43.31 -36.28
C THR A 15 39.36 -42.30 -37.28
N GLN A 16 40.16 -41.34 -37.78
CA GLN A 16 40.12 -40.52 -39.03
C GLN A 16 39.39 -41.10 -40.28
N SER A 17 39.01 -40.35 -41.35
CA SER A 17 38.84 -38.89 -41.63
C SER A 17 38.40 -38.61 -43.11
N LEU A 18 38.16 -37.35 -43.48
CA LEU A 18 38.20 -36.72 -44.84
C LEU A 18 37.01 -36.82 -45.86
N LEU A 19 36.46 -35.63 -46.16
CA LEU A 19 36.20 -34.99 -47.48
C LEU A 19 35.52 -35.71 -48.69
N ALA A 20 34.28 -35.26 -48.95
CA ALA A 20 33.85 -34.48 -50.13
C ALA A 20 33.51 -35.09 -51.53
N ALA A 21 32.59 -34.35 -52.20
CA ALA A 21 32.51 -34.02 -53.65
C ALA A 21 31.60 -34.78 -54.64
N THR A 22 30.43 -34.16 -54.93
CA THR A 22 29.72 -34.12 -56.25
C THR A 22 29.02 -35.42 -56.74
N LYS A 23 27.96 -35.41 -57.58
CA LYS A 23 27.53 -34.48 -58.64
C LYS A 23 25.99 -34.42 -58.82
N SER A 24 25.48 -33.30 -59.35
CA SER A 24 24.25 -33.26 -60.18
C SER A 24 24.61 -33.41 -61.67
N PRO A 25 23.64 -33.51 -62.61
CA PRO A 25 23.45 -32.33 -63.47
C PRO A 25 22.05 -32.13 -64.12
N THR A 26 21.56 -30.88 -64.09
CA THR A 26 20.98 -30.07 -65.21
C THR A 26 19.79 -30.53 -66.08
N ALA A 27 18.97 -29.66 -66.72
CA ALA A 27 18.64 -28.22 -66.56
C ALA A 27 17.62 -27.76 -67.66
N THR A 28 17.31 -26.45 -67.67
CA THR A 28 16.73 -25.61 -68.78
C THR A 28 15.20 -25.57 -68.91
N ARG A 29 14.55 -24.43 -69.26
CA ARG A 29 15.03 -23.05 -69.56
C ARG A 29 13.94 -21.97 -69.27
N SER A 30 14.38 -20.71 -69.11
CA SER A 30 13.59 -19.47 -68.84
C SER A 30 13.40 -18.63 -70.15
N PRO A 31 13.06 -17.30 -70.21
CA PRO A 31 12.66 -16.28 -69.19
C PRO A 31 11.56 -15.26 -69.68
N THR A 32 11.56 -14.00 -69.13
CA THR A 32 11.12 -12.68 -69.72
C THR A 32 9.62 -12.25 -69.77
N VAL A 33 9.18 -10.96 -69.60
CA VAL A 33 9.78 -9.74 -68.94
C VAL A 33 8.81 -8.51 -68.74
N ILE A 34 8.94 -7.77 -67.61
CA ILE A 34 8.91 -6.28 -67.37
C ILE A 34 7.70 -5.30 -67.63
N ARG A 35 7.44 -4.45 -66.59
CA ARG A 35 6.93 -3.03 -66.49
C ARG A 35 5.44 -2.58 -66.60
N SER A 36 5.24 -1.37 -66.04
CA SER A 36 4.05 -0.51 -65.80
C SER A 36 4.30 0.90 -66.41
N PRO A 37 3.61 2.04 -66.09
CA PRO A 37 2.33 2.35 -65.42
C PRO A 37 1.46 3.41 -66.19
N THR A 38 0.64 4.23 -65.48
CA THR A 38 0.00 5.56 -65.83
C THR A 38 -1.51 5.62 -66.19
N ALA A 39 -2.08 6.83 -66.15
CA ALA A 39 -3.52 7.14 -66.19
C ALA A 39 -3.82 8.49 -66.90
N ASN A 40 -5.07 8.77 -67.34
CA ASN A 40 -5.68 10.13 -67.37
C ASN A 40 -7.14 10.23 -67.95
N ARG A 41 -7.90 11.19 -67.38
CA ARG A 41 -8.88 12.12 -68.01
C ARG A 41 -10.26 11.69 -68.53
N SER A 42 -11.13 12.72 -68.58
CA SER A 42 -12.54 12.78 -68.98
C SER A 42 -12.75 13.58 -70.28
N PRO A 43 -13.99 13.64 -70.80
CA PRO A 43 -14.51 14.93 -71.30
C PRO A 43 -16.02 15.19 -71.02
N THR A 44 -16.47 16.41 -71.32
CA THR A 44 -17.88 16.88 -71.28
C THR A 44 -18.45 17.04 -72.72
N ASN A 45 -19.70 17.43 -73.03
CA ASN A 45 -20.82 18.07 -72.30
C ASN A 45 -22.15 17.85 -73.07
N TYR A 46 -23.32 18.25 -72.53
CA TYR A 46 -24.36 19.11 -73.16
C TYR A 46 -25.69 19.15 -72.38
N TYR A 47 -26.37 20.30 -72.41
CA TYR A 47 -27.73 20.53 -71.85
C TYR A 47 -28.84 20.37 -72.92
N PHE A 48 -30.02 19.89 -72.53
CA PHE A 48 -31.30 20.59 -72.82
C PHE A 48 -32.42 20.17 -71.84
N ARG A 49 -33.56 20.90 -71.85
CA ARG A 49 -34.45 21.08 -70.68
C ARG A 49 -35.93 20.85 -71.01
N ARG A 50 -36.67 20.07 -70.19
CA ARG A 50 -38.15 20.12 -70.14
C ARG A 50 -38.69 19.87 -68.72
N LYS A 51 -39.59 20.75 -68.24
CA LYS A 51 -40.24 20.68 -66.92
C LYS A 51 -41.43 19.70 -66.92
N ARG A 52 -41.53 18.87 -65.87
CA ARG A 52 -42.81 18.46 -65.25
C ARG A 52 -42.68 18.58 -63.72
N ARG A 53 -43.81 18.60 -63.00
CA ARG A 53 -43.87 18.94 -61.57
C ARG A 53 -43.38 17.78 -60.69
N SER A 54 -42.66 18.11 -59.61
CA SER A 54 -42.34 17.20 -58.51
C SER A 54 -43.56 17.02 -57.59
N ILE A 55 -43.63 15.87 -56.92
CA ILE A 55 -44.43 15.61 -55.72
C ILE A 55 -43.42 15.10 -54.68
N ASN A 56 -43.38 15.72 -53.49
CA ASN A 56 -42.35 15.41 -52.48
C ASN A 56 -42.46 13.96 -51.99
N GLN A 57 -41.52 13.11 -52.39
CA GLN A 57 -41.45 11.72 -51.93
C GLN A 57 -40.98 11.63 -50.46
N ASP A 58 -40.22 12.63 -49.99
CA ASP A 58 -39.52 12.62 -48.70
C ASP A 58 -40.46 12.62 -47.47
N LYS A 59 -41.70 13.11 -47.63
CA LYS A 59 -42.71 13.01 -46.57
C LYS A 59 -43.32 11.62 -46.47
N LEU A 60 -43.40 10.88 -47.58
CA LEU A 60 -44.01 9.55 -47.59
C LEU A 60 -43.10 8.53 -46.90
N THR A 61 -41.79 8.59 -47.17
CA THR A 61 -40.77 7.76 -46.51
C THR A 61 -40.69 8.00 -44.99
N TYR A 62 -40.81 9.25 -44.53
CA TYR A 62 -40.80 9.57 -43.11
C TYR A 62 -41.96 8.91 -42.35
N TYR A 63 -43.19 9.01 -42.88
CA TYR A 63 -44.35 8.37 -42.24
C TYR A 63 -44.32 6.83 -42.32
N THR A 64 -43.77 6.22 -43.38
CA THR A 64 -43.59 4.77 -43.42
C THR A 64 -42.54 4.28 -42.42
N LEU A 65 -41.44 5.00 -42.25
CA LEU A 65 -40.42 4.66 -41.25
C LEU A 65 -41.00 4.75 -39.83
N LEU A 66 -41.71 5.84 -39.51
CA LEU A 66 -42.38 6.00 -38.21
C LEU A 66 -43.40 4.89 -37.94
N LEU A 67 -44.19 4.50 -38.95
CA LEU A 67 -45.17 3.42 -38.83
C LEU A 67 -44.49 2.06 -38.59
N MET A 68 -43.39 1.76 -39.29
CA MET A 68 -42.62 0.52 -39.06
C MET A 68 -42.00 0.49 -37.67
N LEU A 69 -41.52 1.63 -37.15
CA LEU A 69 -40.93 1.73 -35.82
C LEU A 69 -41.98 1.52 -34.71
N LEU A 70 -43.18 2.09 -34.88
CA LEU A 70 -44.33 1.85 -33.98
C LEU A 70 -44.81 0.38 -34.03
N LEU A 71 -44.87 -0.23 -35.22
CA LEU A 71 -45.19 -1.65 -35.37
C LEU A 71 -44.13 -2.55 -34.74
N TRP A 72 -42.86 -2.14 -34.75
CA TRP A 72 -41.77 -2.89 -34.11
C TRP A 72 -41.87 -2.85 -32.58
N PHE A 73 -42.15 -1.68 -31.99
CA PHE A 73 -42.44 -1.58 -30.55
C PHE A 73 -43.70 -2.35 -30.15
N TYR A 74 -44.77 -2.32 -30.96
CA TYR A 74 -45.97 -3.11 -30.70
C TYR A 74 -45.68 -4.62 -30.76
N ALA A 75 -44.88 -5.07 -31.74
CA ALA A 75 -44.44 -6.46 -31.82
C ALA A 75 -43.60 -6.89 -30.61
N ILE A 76 -42.71 -6.02 -30.10
CA ILE A 76 -41.95 -6.28 -28.87
C ILE A 76 -42.89 -6.41 -27.65
N SER A 77 -43.88 -5.51 -27.51
CA SER A 77 -44.88 -5.59 -26.42
C SER A 77 -45.65 -6.91 -26.47
N CYS A 78 -46.17 -7.30 -27.64
CA CYS A 78 -46.88 -8.57 -27.78
C CYS A 78 -45.96 -9.79 -27.54
N ILE A 79 -44.65 -9.68 -27.81
CA ILE A 79 -43.69 -10.74 -27.49
C ILE A 79 -43.45 -10.81 -25.98
N THR A 80 -43.35 -9.69 -25.25
CA THR A 80 -43.25 -9.72 -23.79
C THR A 80 -44.51 -10.31 -23.15
N ASP A 81 -45.70 -9.93 -23.62
CA ASP A 81 -46.98 -10.45 -23.11
C ASP A 81 -47.10 -11.98 -23.34
N ILE A 82 -46.69 -12.47 -24.53
CA ILE A 82 -46.71 -13.90 -24.89
C ILE A 82 -45.64 -14.72 -24.13
N LEU A 83 -44.56 -14.08 -23.65
CA LEU A 83 -43.54 -14.74 -22.83
C LEU A 83 -43.98 -14.86 -21.36
N ASP A 84 -44.71 -13.87 -20.83
CA ASP A 84 -45.22 -13.90 -19.45
C ASP A 84 -46.33 -14.96 -19.26
N GLU A 85 -47.23 -15.14 -20.25
CA GLU A 85 -48.31 -16.14 -20.18
C GLU A 85 -47.86 -17.61 -20.32
N ARG A 86 -46.56 -17.91 -20.51
CA ARG A 86 -46.08 -19.28 -20.86
C ARG A 86 -45.27 -20.03 -19.81
N HIS A 87 -45.23 -19.57 -18.55
CA HIS A 87 -44.61 -20.34 -17.45
C HIS A 87 -45.54 -20.58 -16.25
N PRO A 88 -46.40 -21.62 -16.28
CA PRO A 88 -47.05 -22.12 -15.07
C PRO A 88 -46.00 -22.68 -14.08
N ALA A 89 -46.11 -22.29 -12.81
CA ALA A 89 -45.06 -22.49 -11.81
C ALA A 89 -44.80 -23.97 -11.46
N GLN A 90 -43.77 -24.57 -12.05
CA GLN A 90 -43.20 -25.85 -11.59
C GLN A 90 -42.16 -25.63 -10.49
N LYS A 91 -42.39 -26.23 -9.31
CA LYS A 91 -41.44 -26.22 -8.20
C LYS A 91 -40.21 -27.08 -8.51
N VAL A 92 -39.08 -26.43 -8.80
CA VAL A 92 -37.75 -27.06 -8.77
C VAL A 92 -36.90 -26.33 -7.72
N GLY A 93 -36.31 -27.10 -6.79
CA GLY A 93 -35.62 -26.54 -5.63
C GLY A 93 -34.21 -26.03 -5.94
N GLY A 94 -34.05 -24.72 -6.09
CA GLY A 94 -32.74 -24.06 -6.20
C GLY A 94 -32.64 -22.86 -5.27
N ARG A 95 -32.01 -23.00 -4.09
CA ARG A 95 -31.80 -21.90 -3.15
C ARG A 95 -30.68 -20.96 -3.64
N ARG A 96 -31.01 -20.00 -4.51
CA ARG A 96 -30.21 -18.76 -4.60
C ARG A 96 -30.50 -17.92 -3.35
N LEU A 97 -29.66 -18.05 -2.33
CA LEU A 97 -29.68 -17.17 -1.15
C LEU A 97 -29.21 -15.77 -1.56
N ARG A 98 -30.13 -14.93 -2.05
CA ARG A 98 -29.97 -13.48 -1.99
C ARG A 98 -30.11 -13.07 -0.52
N TYR A 99 -29.00 -12.98 0.19
CA TYR A 99 -28.99 -12.37 1.52
C TYR A 99 -29.18 -10.86 1.36
N ARG A 100 -30.42 -10.40 1.51
CA ARG A 100 -30.74 -8.98 1.72
C ARG A 100 -31.26 -8.89 3.15
N PRO A 101 -30.50 -8.34 4.11
CA PRO A 101 -30.99 -8.21 5.48
C PRO A 101 -32.28 -7.39 5.49
N GLN A 102 -33.26 -7.80 6.31
CA GLN A 102 -34.48 -7.01 6.48
C GLN A 102 -34.19 -5.84 7.43
N PRO A 103 -34.60 -4.59 7.11
CA PRO A 103 -34.31 -3.43 7.95
C PRO A 103 -34.68 -3.60 9.43
N ASN A 104 -35.74 -4.35 9.71
CA ASN A 104 -36.27 -4.54 11.06
C ASN A 104 -35.44 -5.51 11.95
N GLN A 105 -34.34 -6.11 11.47
CA GLN A 105 -33.40 -6.85 12.32
C GLN A 105 -32.19 -6.02 12.78
N GLN A 106 -31.91 -4.88 12.13
CA GLN A 106 -30.73 -4.06 12.42
C GLN A 106 -30.85 -3.40 13.82
N ASN A 107 -32.01 -2.80 14.11
CA ASN A 107 -32.32 -2.16 15.40
C ASN A 107 -32.40 -3.10 16.62
N GLN A 108 -32.17 -4.42 16.47
CA GLN A 108 -32.07 -5.36 17.59
C GLN A 108 -30.65 -5.91 17.83
N ARG A 109 -29.68 -5.66 16.95
CA ARG A 109 -28.28 -6.11 17.15
C ARG A 109 -27.40 -5.09 17.87
N ILE A 110 -27.62 -3.80 17.58
CA ILE A 110 -26.87 -2.65 18.11
C ILE A 110 -26.79 -2.64 19.66
N ASN A 111 -27.76 -3.25 20.35
CA ASN A 111 -27.81 -3.31 21.82
C ASN A 111 -27.02 -4.51 22.45
N SER A 112 -26.11 -5.16 21.71
CA SER A 112 -25.42 -6.39 22.18
C SER A 112 -23.88 -6.37 22.14
N LEU A 113 -23.29 -5.34 21.53
CA LEU A 113 -21.89 -4.97 21.72
C LEU A 113 -21.81 -3.88 22.82
N PRO A 114 -20.70 -3.78 23.57
CA PRO A 114 -20.55 -2.72 24.55
C PRO A 114 -20.56 -1.34 23.85
N LYS A 115 -21.20 -0.35 24.47
CA LYS A 115 -20.94 1.06 24.10
C LYS A 115 -19.44 1.31 24.20
N TYR A 116 -18.91 2.06 23.24
CA TYR A 116 -17.47 2.27 23.06
C TYR A 116 -16.76 2.58 24.39
N PRO A 117 -15.87 1.69 24.88
CA PRO A 117 -15.40 1.73 26.25
C PRO A 117 -14.14 2.61 26.37
N ILE A 118 -14.29 3.91 26.15
CA ILE A 118 -13.23 4.89 26.42
C ILE A 118 -13.74 5.93 27.42
N ASP A 119 -13.03 6.08 28.55
CA ASP A 119 -13.28 7.15 29.51
C ASP A 119 -12.63 8.47 29.07
N HIS A 120 -13.16 9.00 27.96
CA HIS A 120 -12.79 10.30 27.36
C HIS A 120 -12.86 11.48 28.34
N ARG A 121 -13.48 11.31 29.51
CA ARG A 121 -13.54 12.29 30.61
C ARG A 121 -12.18 12.56 31.25
N GLN A 122 -11.21 11.68 31.04
CA GLN A 122 -9.83 11.84 31.51
C GLN A 122 -8.91 12.44 30.43
N SER A 123 -9.37 12.60 29.18
CA SER A 123 -8.56 13.23 28.14
C SER A 123 -8.47 14.75 28.34
N SER A 124 -7.25 15.27 28.27
CA SER A 124 -6.93 16.69 28.11
C SER A 124 -7.60 17.35 26.90
N THR A 125 -8.07 16.58 25.91
CA THR A 125 -8.84 17.07 24.75
C THR A 125 -10.31 16.65 24.85
N GLN A 126 -11.21 17.63 25.04
CA GLN A 126 -12.65 17.37 25.11
C GLN A 126 -13.25 17.11 23.72
N LEU A 127 -13.53 15.84 23.40
CA LEU A 127 -14.25 15.44 22.20
C LEU A 127 -15.74 15.81 22.26
N SER A 128 -16.36 16.09 21.12
CA SER A 128 -17.81 16.32 21.02
C SER A 128 -18.61 15.01 21.07
N GLU A 129 -19.89 15.08 21.45
CA GLU A 129 -20.78 13.91 21.45
C GLU A 129 -20.91 13.29 20.04
N GLU A 130 -20.84 14.11 18.99
CA GLU A 130 -20.90 13.68 17.59
C GLU A 130 -19.65 12.91 17.16
N VAL A 131 -18.44 13.39 17.54
CA VAL A 131 -17.17 12.67 17.32
C VAL A 131 -17.19 11.30 18.04
N ILE A 132 -17.69 11.26 19.28
CA ILE A 132 -17.80 10.03 20.06
C ILE A 132 -18.82 9.06 19.45
N GLU A 133 -19.98 9.55 18.99
CA GLU A 133 -20.98 8.72 18.30
C GLU A 133 -20.44 8.18 16.97
N GLN A 134 -19.71 8.99 16.21
CA GLN A 134 -19.12 8.54 14.95
C GLN A 134 -17.99 7.54 15.14
N CYS A 135 -17.13 7.71 16.15
CA CYS A 135 -16.13 6.69 16.52
C CYS A 135 -16.79 5.33 16.82
N HIS A 136 -17.90 5.35 17.56
CA HIS A 136 -18.67 4.15 17.89
C HIS A 136 -19.33 3.51 16.65
N LYS A 137 -19.82 4.30 15.69
CA LYS A 137 -20.34 3.80 14.41
C LYS A 137 -19.23 3.16 13.58
N ALA A 138 -18.14 3.88 13.36
CA ALA A 138 -17.06 3.50 12.48
C ALA A 138 -16.34 2.22 12.96
N LEU A 139 -16.00 2.14 14.26
CA LEU A 139 -15.37 0.97 14.88
C LEU A 139 -16.21 -0.31 14.72
N TRP A 140 -17.52 -0.21 15.01
CA TRP A 140 -18.40 -1.37 14.92
C TRP A 140 -18.87 -1.67 13.50
N HIS A 141 -18.65 -0.79 12.52
CA HIS A 141 -19.12 -0.99 11.15
C HIS A 141 -18.59 -2.31 10.56
N THR A 142 -17.27 -2.54 10.66
CA THR A 142 -16.62 -3.81 10.29
C THR A 142 -17.32 -5.02 10.94
N ILE A 143 -17.63 -4.96 12.23
CA ILE A 143 -18.15 -6.09 13.00
C ILE A 143 -19.64 -6.35 12.72
N ASP A 144 -20.45 -5.30 12.55
CA ASP A 144 -21.90 -5.44 12.34
C ASP A 144 -22.29 -5.72 10.87
N THR A 145 -21.52 -5.24 9.88
CA THR A 145 -21.90 -5.38 8.45
C THR A 145 -20.99 -6.31 7.63
N THR A 146 -19.68 -6.40 7.92
CA THR A 146 -18.73 -7.15 7.08
C THR A 146 -18.25 -8.49 7.64
N THR A 147 -18.46 -8.76 8.92
CA THR A 147 -17.84 -9.90 9.62
C THR A 147 -18.75 -11.13 9.70
N PHE A 148 -18.24 -12.28 9.24
CA PHE A 148 -18.94 -13.56 9.23
C PHE A 148 -18.12 -14.66 9.92
N VAL A 149 -18.50 -15.05 11.14
CA VAL A 149 -17.95 -16.26 11.80
C VAL A 149 -18.55 -17.51 11.15
N LEU A 150 -17.70 -18.44 10.72
CA LEU A 150 -18.07 -19.59 9.90
C LEU A 150 -18.24 -20.88 10.73
N PRO A 151 -19.03 -21.87 10.26
CA PRO A 151 -19.24 -23.14 10.99
C PRO A 151 -17.98 -24.01 11.17
N ASN A 152 -16.92 -23.74 10.42
CA ASN A 152 -15.62 -24.41 10.47
C ASN A 152 -14.57 -23.60 11.24
N GLU A 153 -15.01 -22.78 12.19
CA GLU A 153 -14.18 -22.01 13.14
C GLU A 153 -13.33 -20.86 12.56
N GLU A 154 -13.32 -20.69 11.24
CA GLU A 154 -12.78 -19.52 10.52
C GLU A 154 -13.69 -18.29 10.66
N SER A 155 -13.15 -17.10 10.43
CA SER A 155 -13.90 -15.86 10.23
C SER A 155 -13.58 -15.26 8.87
N PHE A 156 -14.59 -14.70 8.21
CA PHE A 156 -14.46 -14.06 6.90
C PHE A 156 -14.95 -12.61 7.02
N VAL A 157 -14.09 -11.65 6.68
CA VAL A 157 -14.37 -10.22 6.69
C VAL A 157 -14.30 -9.72 5.25
N ILE A 158 -15.33 -9.03 4.78
CA ILE A 158 -15.35 -8.40 3.44
C ILE A 158 -14.96 -6.91 3.55
N THR A 159 -14.52 -6.31 2.45
CA THR A 159 -14.13 -4.88 2.44
C THR A 159 -15.30 -3.93 2.72
N GLY A 160 -16.52 -4.34 2.31
CA GLY A 160 -17.73 -3.54 2.35
C GLY A 160 -18.64 -3.91 1.17
N ASP A 161 -18.95 -2.95 0.31
CA ASP A 161 -19.72 -3.13 -0.93
C ASP A 161 -19.13 -4.17 -1.91
N ILE A 162 -17.81 -4.40 -1.87
CA ILE A 162 -17.16 -5.54 -2.54
C ILE A 162 -17.15 -6.74 -1.58
N HIS A 163 -18.02 -7.72 -1.85
CA HIS A 163 -18.31 -8.89 -0.99
C HIS A 163 -17.24 -10.00 -0.98
N ASP A 164 -15.98 -9.69 -1.28
CA ASP A 164 -14.84 -10.59 -1.19
C ASP A 164 -13.83 -10.06 -0.14
N LEU A 165 -12.90 -10.91 0.31
CA LEU A 165 -11.93 -10.63 1.37
C LEU A 165 -10.57 -10.30 0.77
N TRP A 166 -10.11 -9.06 0.92
CA TRP A 166 -8.71 -8.67 0.70
C TRP A 166 -7.87 -8.98 1.94
N LEU A 167 -6.63 -9.44 1.75
CA LEU A 167 -5.75 -9.76 2.89
C LEU A 167 -5.34 -8.50 3.66
N ARG A 168 -5.12 -7.40 2.94
CA ARG A 168 -4.97 -6.03 3.46
C ARG A 168 -6.19 -5.60 4.27
N ASP A 169 -7.31 -5.37 3.58
CA ASP A 169 -8.52 -4.77 4.15
C ASP A 169 -9.00 -5.53 5.38
N SER A 170 -9.13 -6.86 5.29
CA SER A 170 -9.67 -7.65 6.41
C SER A 170 -8.82 -7.59 7.68
N ALA A 171 -7.50 -7.49 7.55
CA ALA A 171 -6.58 -7.36 8.67
C ALA A 171 -6.53 -5.92 9.21
N ALA A 172 -6.57 -4.91 8.33
CA ALA A 172 -6.63 -3.51 8.72
C ALA A 172 -7.96 -3.13 9.39
N GLN A 173 -9.08 -3.65 8.87
CA GLN A 173 -10.43 -3.50 9.41
C GLN A 173 -10.56 -3.99 10.87
N ILE A 174 -9.81 -5.02 11.27
CA ILE A 174 -9.80 -5.52 12.66
C ILE A 174 -8.68 -4.94 13.51
N HIS A 175 -7.76 -4.15 12.94
CA HIS A 175 -6.59 -3.66 13.66
C HIS A 175 -6.93 -2.83 14.92
N PRO A 176 -7.96 -1.96 14.92
CA PRO A 176 -8.36 -1.23 16.13
C PRO A 176 -8.76 -2.13 17.30
N LEU A 177 -9.19 -3.37 17.04
CA LEU A 177 -9.54 -4.32 18.10
C LEU A 177 -8.32 -4.91 18.81
N LEU A 178 -7.20 -4.97 18.08
CA LEU A 178 -5.92 -5.51 18.53
C LEU A 178 -5.04 -4.48 19.25
N LEU A 179 -5.35 -3.19 19.14
CA LEU A 179 -4.54 -2.16 19.79
C LEU A 179 -4.59 -2.34 21.32
N PRO A 180 -3.45 -2.53 21.99
CA PRO A 180 -3.37 -2.72 23.44
C PRO A 180 -3.72 -1.42 24.18
N ASN A 181 -3.95 -1.52 25.50
CA ASN A 181 -4.25 -0.42 26.43
C ASN A 181 -5.54 0.41 26.20
N VAL A 182 -6.12 0.40 24.98
CA VAL A 182 -7.32 1.14 24.53
C VAL A 182 -8.48 1.18 25.52
N TYR A 183 -8.68 0.15 26.34
CA TYR A 183 -9.61 0.18 27.47
C TYR A 183 -9.01 -0.42 28.74
N SER A 184 -8.83 0.41 29.77
CA SER A 184 -8.38 0.03 31.12
C SER A 184 -7.10 -0.82 31.13
N GLY A 185 -6.13 -0.48 30.26
CA GLY A 185 -4.87 -1.23 30.14
C GLY A 185 -5.01 -2.56 29.38
N LYS A 186 -6.02 -2.69 28.51
CA LYS A 186 -6.28 -3.86 27.67
C LYS A 186 -6.71 -3.46 26.26
N SER A 187 -6.58 -4.38 25.31
CA SER A 187 -7.22 -4.27 24.00
C SER A 187 -8.69 -4.68 24.03
N LEU A 188 -9.42 -4.37 22.95
CA LEU A 188 -10.82 -4.77 22.79
C LEU A 188 -10.97 -6.30 22.66
N VAL A 189 -10.03 -6.99 22.01
CA VAL A 189 -10.03 -8.47 21.97
C VAL A 189 -9.85 -9.11 23.35
N GLN A 190 -9.12 -8.47 24.27
CA GLN A 190 -8.89 -8.96 25.63
C GLN A 190 -10.10 -8.77 26.58
N VAL A 191 -11.15 -8.05 26.18
CA VAL A 191 -12.33 -7.78 27.03
C VAL A 191 -13.65 -8.39 26.51
N ASP A 192 -13.76 -8.74 25.23
CA ASP A 192 -14.85 -9.60 24.73
C ASP A 192 -14.28 -10.78 23.92
N ALA A 193 -14.48 -11.99 24.43
CA ALA A 193 -14.08 -13.23 23.77
C ALA A 193 -14.69 -13.39 22.37
N LYS A 194 -15.79 -12.72 22.02
CA LYS A 194 -16.29 -12.69 20.64
C LYS A 194 -15.32 -12.00 19.68
N LEU A 195 -14.62 -10.96 20.14
CA LEU A 195 -13.70 -10.16 19.32
C LEU A 195 -12.36 -10.89 19.15
N GLU A 196 -11.82 -11.49 20.22
CA GLU A 196 -10.75 -12.50 20.12
C GLU A 196 -11.11 -13.54 19.05
N ARG A 197 -12.30 -14.13 19.18
CA ARG A 197 -12.74 -15.25 18.35
C ARG A 197 -12.90 -14.90 16.88
N ILE A 198 -13.24 -13.64 16.57
CA ILE A 198 -13.26 -13.10 15.21
C ILE A 198 -11.84 -13.05 14.66
N VAL A 199 -10.88 -12.46 15.39
CA VAL A 199 -9.51 -12.30 14.88
C VAL A 199 -8.76 -13.64 14.78
N SER A 200 -8.88 -14.53 15.76
CA SER A 200 -8.26 -15.87 15.68
C SER A 200 -8.87 -16.73 14.56
N GLY A 201 -10.17 -16.57 14.30
CA GLY A 201 -10.83 -17.16 13.13
C GLY A 201 -10.35 -16.57 11.80
N LEU A 202 -10.02 -15.27 11.76
CA LEU A 202 -9.51 -14.60 10.56
C LEU A 202 -8.05 -14.98 10.28
N ILE A 203 -7.22 -15.11 11.31
CA ILE A 203 -5.83 -15.62 11.19
C ILE A 203 -5.82 -16.99 10.51
N LEU A 204 -6.68 -17.94 10.91
CA LEU A 204 -6.83 -19.22 10.20
C LEU A 204 -7.31 -19.06 8.75
N LYS A 205 -8.17 -18.08 8.50
CA LYS A 205 -8.77 -17.86 7.18
C LYS A 205 -7.74 -17.33 6.18
N THR A 206 -6.99 -16.30 6.55
CA THR A 206 -5.91 -15.75 5.73
C THR A 206 -4.76 -16.75 5.57
N ALA A 207 -4.42 -17.51 6.62
CA ALA A 207 -3.44 -18.59 6.52
C ALA A 207 -3.83 -19.68 5.49
N ARG A 208 -5.13 -20.05 5.43
CA ARG A 208 -5.65 -20.94 4.37
C ARG A 208 -5.52 -20.32 2.99
N TYR A 209 -5.80 -19.03 2.85
CA TYR A 209 -5.80 -18.35 1.56
C TYR A 209 -4.39 -18.15 0.98
N ILE A 210 -3.43 -17.69 1.78
CA ILE A 210 -2.00 -17.62 1.42
C ILE A 210 -1.46 -18.98 0.96
N ARG A 211 -1.86 -20.06 1.65
CA ARG A 211 -1.52 -21.43 1.25
C ARG A 211 -2.17 -21.86 -0.07
N PHE A 212 -3.41 -21.46 -0.32
CA PHE A 212 -4.13 -21.76 -1.56
C PHE A 212 -3.53 -21.05 -2.78
N ASP A 213 -3.12 -19.78 -2.62
CA ASP A 213 -2.28 -19.07 -3.59
C ASP A 213 -1.66 -17.84 -2.92
N PRO A 214 -0.31 -17.74 -2.81
CA PRO A 214 0.34 -16.63 -2.11
C PRO A 214 0.49 -15.36 -2.97
N TYR A 215 0.08 -15.40 -4.25
CA TYR A 215 0.12 -14.26 -5.16
C TYR A 215 -1.24 -13.56 -5.32
N ALA A 216 -2.30 -14.04 -4.67
CA ALA A 216 -3.61 -13.37 -4.64
C ALA A 216 -3.72 -12.37 -3.47
N ASN A 217 -4.10 -11.13 -3.80
CA ASN A 217 -4.54 -10.14 -2.81
C ASN A 217 -5.91 -10.46 -2.18
N ALA A 218 -6.83 -11.10 -2.94
CA ALA A 218 -8.22 -11.21 -2.53
C ALA A 218 -8.89 -12.56 -2.80
N PHE A 219 -9.86 -12.93 -1.95
CA PHE A 219 -10.45 -14.26 -1.89
C PHE A 219 -11.96 -14.27 -1.56
N ARG A 220 -12.66 -15.22 -2.16
CA ARG A 220 -14.08 -15.52 -1.97
C ARG A 220 -14.27 -16.50 -0.83
N ILE A 221 -15.41 -16.42 -0.14
CA ILE A 221 -15.80 -17.39 0.90
C ILE A 221 -15.91 -18.84 0.39
N HIS A 222 -16.11 -19.04 -0.92
CA HIS A 222 -16.36 -20.33 -1.56
C HIS A 222 -15.56 -20.53 -2.86
N ASN A 223 -15.02 -21.73 -3.07
CA ASN A 223 -14.18 -22.11 -4.21
C ASN A 223 -14.94 -22.68 -5.43
N HIS A 224 -16.24 -22.89 -5.34
CA HIS A 224 -17.08 -23.50 -6.39
C HIS A 224 -17.78 -22.45 -7.27
N THR A 225 -17.20 -21.27 -7.38
CA THR A 225 -17.71 -20.19 -8.23
C THR A 225 -17.37 -20.46 -9.70
N ASN A 226 -18.38 -20.55 -10.56
CA ASN A 226 -18.17 -20.65 -12.00
C ASN A 226 -17.81 -19.28 -12.58
N PHE A 227 -16.55 -19.10 -12.95
CA PHE A 227 -16.05 -17.89 -13.60
C PHE A 227 -16.27 -17.91 -15.12
N THR A 228 -16.48 -16.75 -15.71
CA THR A 228 -16.39 -16.55 -17.17
C THR A 228 -14.94 -16.65 -17.63
N ASP A 229 -14.71 -16.91 -18.92
CA ASP A 229 -13.35 -17.06 -19.45
C ASP A 229 -12.52 -15.79 -19.22
N PHE A 230 -13.07 -14.60 -19.51
CA PHE A 230 -12.50 -13.30 -19.13
C PHE A 230 -12.16 -13.20 -17.62
N ALA A 231 -13.04 -13.65 -16.72
CA ALA A 231 -12.76 -13.60 -15.29
C ALA A 231 -11.59 -14.52 -14.90
N ARG A 232 -11.40 -15.66 -15.57
CA ARG A 232 -10.27 -16.57 -15.33
C ARG A 232 -8.96 -16.08 -15.96
N GLU A 233 -9.04 -15.55 -17.18
CA GLU A 233 -7.88 -15.32 -18.06
C GLU A 233 -7.38 -13.89 -18.01
N THR A 234 -8.24 -12.92 -17.71
CA THR A 234 -7.88 -11.51 -17.50
C THR A 234 -7.73 -11.23 -16.00
N LEU A 235 -8.72 -11.58 -15.17
CA LEU A 235 -8.72 -11.24 -13.73
C LEU A 235 -8.11 -12.32 -12.81
N GLY A 236 -7.49 -13.36 -13.38
CA GLY A 236 -6.88 -14.48 -12.66
C GLY A 236 -7.83 -15.34 -11.80
N ARG A 237 -9.15 -15.14 -11.86
CA ARG A 237 -10.11 -15.71 -10.89
C ARG A 237 -10.25 -17.21 -11.05
N HIS A 238 -9.82 -17.96 -10.04
CA HIS A 238 -9.93 -19.42 -10.02
C HIS A 238 -10.03 -19.95 -8.58
N GLY A 239 -10.83 -21.02 -8.38
CA GLY A 239 -11.08 -21.57 -7.05
C GLY A 239 -11.60 -20.51 -6.07
N TYR A 240 -10.86 -20.25 -4.99
CA TYR A 240 -11.19 -19.20 -4.03
C TYR A 240 -10.89 -17.77 -4.52
N ILE A 241 -10.07 -17.55 -5.54
CA ILE A 241 -9.45 -16.24 -5.79
C ILE A 241 -10.46 -15.20 -6.32
N ALA A 242 -10.38 -13.99 -5.76
CA ALA A 242 -11.22 -12.85 -6.10
C ALA A 242 -10.58 -11.89 -7.11
N THR A 243 -9.27 -11.69 -7.01
CA THR A 243 -8.34 -11.03 -7.94
C THR A 243 -6.96 -11.66 -7.70
N TRP A 244 -6.10 -11.71 -8.73
CA TRP A 244 -4.77 -12.34 -8.64
C TRP A 244 -3.65 -11.30 -8.77
N ASN A 245 -3.91 -10.11 -8.26
CA ASN A 245 -2.98 -8.98 -8.24
C ASN A 245 -1.95 -9.28 -7.13
N TYR A 246 -0.66 -9.32 -7.48
CA TYR A 246 0.39 -9.57 -6.50
C TYR A 246 0.83 -8.28 -5.83
N GLU A 247 0.53 -8.20 -4.54
CA GLU A 247 0.68 -7.04 -3.67
C GLU A 247 1.52 -7.41 -2.45
N LEU A 248 2.72 -6.82 -2.36
CA LEU A 248 3.69 -7.08 -1.29
C LEU A 248 3.11 -6.85 0.12
N ASP A 249 2.24 -5.85 0.27
CA ASP A 249 1.58 -5.51 1.53
C ASP A 249 0.55 -6.55 2.02
N SER A 250 -0.07 -7.32 1.12
CA SER A 250 -1.14 -8.27 1.49
C SER A 250 -0.67 -9.31 2.52
N ALA A 251 0.59 -9.73 2.44
CA ALA A 251 1.21 -10.58 3.46
C ALA A 251 1.74 -9.81 4.67
N CYS A 252 2.14 -8.55 4.49
CA CYS A 252 2.57 -7.69 5.59
C CYS A 252 1.41 -7.42 6.57
N PHE A 253 0.21 -7.15 6.06
CA PHE A 253 -0.99 -7.00 6.87
C PHE A 253 -1.35 -8.28 7.65
N PHE A 254 -1.19 -9.46 7.04
CA PHE A 254 -1.35 -10.75 7.73
C PHE A 254 -0.33 -10.93 8.88
N MET A 255 0.94 -10.62 8.64
CA MET A 255 2.01 -10.72 9.65
C MET A 255 1.82 -9.70 10.78
N ARG A 256 1.43 -8.45 10.48
CA ARG A 256 1.06 -7.42 11.49
C ARG A 256 -0.13 -7.89 12.33
N MET A 257 -1.18 -8.45 11.73
CA MET A 257 -2.33 -9.02 12.46
C MET A 257 -1.90 -10.13 13.43
N ILE A 258 -1.07 -11.07 13.00
CA ILE A 258 -0.58 -12.16 13.85
C ILE A 258 0.24 -11.63 15.02
N TYR A 259 1.17 -10.70 14.76
CA TYR A 259 2.04 -10.14 15.79
C TYR A 259 1.27 -9.34 16.83
N TYR A 260 0.34 -8.48 16.42
CA TYR A 260 -0.49 -7.75 17.37
C TYR A 260 -1.44 -8.69 18.14
N PHE A 261 -1.91 -9.79 17.54
CA PHE A 261 -2.63 -10.83 18.29
C PHE A 261 -1.71 -11.56 19.29
N TYR A 262 -0.44 -11.81 18.94
CA TYR A 262 0.58 -12.38 19.85
C TYR A 262 0.83 -11.49 21.07
N VAL A 263 1.07 -10.19 20.87
CA VAL A 263 1.24 -9.20 21.95
C VAL A 263 0.06 -9.21 22.94
N ASN A 264 -1.15 -9.51 22.46
CA ASN A 264 -2.35 -9.60 23.31
C ASN A 264 -2.56 -10.97 23.97
N PHE A 265 -2.15 -12.06 23.33
CA PHE A 265 -2.37 -13.43 23.78
C PHE A 265 -1.18 -14.36 23.46
N PRO A 266 -0.02 -14.21 24.13
CA PRO A 266 1.22 -14.87 23.72
C PRO A 266 1.16 -16.40 23.72
N PHE A 267 0.27 -16.98 24.53
CA PHE A 267 0.08 -18.42 24.66
C PHE A 267 -1.12 -18.98 23.88
N HIS A 268 -1.76 -18.19 23.00
CA HIS A 268 -2.99 -18.64 22.34
C HIS A 268 -2.73 -19.81 21.37
N PRO A 269 -3.50 -20.92 21.42
CA PRO A 269 -3.27 -22.09 20.57
C PRO A 269 -3.32 -21.80 19.07
N ILE A 270 -4.00 -20.72 18.65
CA ILE A 270 -4.08 -20.32 17.24
C ILE A 270 -2.71 -19.99 16.64
N LEU A 271 -1.80 -19.43 17.44
CA LEU A 271 -0.49 -18.98 16.97
C LEU A 271 0.44 -20.17 16.72
N LYS A 272 0.29 -21.25 17.50
CA LYS A 272 1.04 -22.50 17.35
C LYS A 272 0.42 -23.47 16.34
N ARG A 273 -0.59 -23.03 15.58
CA ARG A 273 -1.13 -23.79 14.44
C ARG A 273 -0.11 -23.82 13.31
N ARG A 274 0.29 -25.02 12.90
CA ARG A 274 1.20 -25.24 11.78
C ARG A 274 0.73 -24.51 10.52
N GLU A 275 -0.59 -24.43 10.29
CA GLU A 275 -1.14 -23.76 9.11
C GLU A 275 -0.81 -22.26 9.05
N VAL A 276 -0.68 -21.60 10.21
CA VAL A 276 -0.29 -20.19 10.33
C VAL A 276 1.20 -20.00 10.09
N ARG A 277 2.04 -20.82 10.73
CA ARG A 277 3.51 -20.83 10.53
C ARG A 277 3.90 -21.17 9.10
N ASP A 278 3.25 -22.14 8.48
CA ASP A 278 3.50 -22.51 7.08
C ASP A 278 3.10 -21.39 6.11
N ALA A 279 2.04 -20.62 6.40
CA ALA A 279 1.68 -19.45 5.59
C ALA A 279 2.74 -18.33 5.66
N VAL A 280 3.33 -18.11 6.84
CA VAL A 280 4.45 -17.16 7.03
C VAL A 280 5.69 -17.58 6.26
N GLU A 281 6.11 -18.85 6.37
CA GLU A 281 7.25 -19.35 5.58
C GLU A 281 7.02 -19.23 4.07
N ILE A 282 5.81 -19.52 3.60
CA ILE A 282 5.44 -19.42 2.18
C ILE A 282 5.63 -17.98 1.66
N MET A 283 5.21 -16.96 2.41
CA MET A 283 5.38 -15.57 1.96
C MET A 283 6.84 -15.11 1.98
N ILE A 284 7.63 -15.56 2.95
CA ILE A 284 9.07 -15.30 2.99
C ILE A 284 9.79 -15.97 1.80
N ASP A 285 9.38 -17.19 1.42
CA ASP A 285 9.90 -17.89 0.23
C ASP A 285 9.44 -17.24 -1.09
N VAL A 286 8.29 -16.55 -1.12
CA VAL A 286 7.88 -15.67 -2.24
C VAL A 286 8.79 -14.45 -2.30
N TRP A 287 8.98 -13.71 -1.22
CA TRP A 287 9.83 -12.50 -1.22
C TRP A 287 11.28 -12.80 -1.62
N ILE A 288 11.84 -13.96 -1.22
CA ILE A 288 13.17 -14.45 -1.66
C ILE A 288 13.21 -14.83 -3.16
N ALA A 289 12.06 -15.20 -3.75
CA ALA A 289 11.94 -15.41 -5.19
C ALA A 289 11.83 -14.08 -5.96
N GLU A 290 10.98 -13.16 -5.47
CA GLU A 290 10.66 -11.90 -6.13
C GLU A 290 11.77 -10.84 -5.99
N GLN A 291 12.73 -10.99 -5.07
CA GLN A 291 14.05 -10.35 -5.14
C GLN A 291 14.80 -10.61 -6.46
N ARG A 292 14.43 -11.68 -7.19
CA ARG A 292 15.02 -12.13 -8.46
C ARG A 292 13.94 -12.39 -9.51
N HIS A 293 12.91 -11.55 -9.53
CA HIS A 293 11.81 -11.58 -10.50
C HIS A 293 12.30 -11.74 -11.96
N GLU A 294 13.35 -11.03 -12.37
CA GLU A 294 13.92 -11.14 -13.72
C GLU A 294 14.47 -12.53 -14.08
N GLU A 295 14.97 -13.29 -13.10
CA GLU A 295 15.49 -14.66 -13.29
C GLU A 295 14.38 -15.72 -13.46
N ASP A 296 13.10 -15.33 -13.33
CA ASP A 296 11.95 -16.26 -13.32
C ASP A 296 12.06 -17.32 -12.20
N VAL A 297 12.52 -16.88 -11.03
CA VAL A 297 12.50 -17.65 -9.79
C VAL A 297 11.07 -17.69 -9.23
N TYR A 298 10.73 -18.77 -8.54
CA TYR A 298 9.50 -18.95 -7.79
C TYR A 298 9.80 -19.76 -6.51
N PRO A 299 8.90 -19.82 -5.52
CA PRO A 299 9.15 -20.56 -4.28
C PRO A 299 9.43 -22.04 -4.54
N ASN A 300 10.55 -22.54 -4.02
CA ASN A 300 10.96 -23.95 -4.16
C ASN A 300 10.31 -24.89 -3.12
N GLY A 301 9.45 -24.37 -2.25
CA GLY A 301 8.73 -25.12 -1.22
C GLY A 301 7.53 -25.92 -1.75
N THR A 302 7.03 -26.85 -0.95
CA THR A 302 5.74 -27.50 -1.22
C THR A 302 4.61 -26.55 -0.82
N LEU A 303 4.09 -25.81 -1.79
CA LEU A 303 2.98 -24.86 -1.59
C LEU A 303 1.68 -25.63 -1.31
N PHE A 304 1.42 -25.87 -0.02
CA PHE A 304 0.36 -26.76 0.47
C PHE A 304 -1.04 -26.27 0.08
N ASP A 305 -1.77 -27.12 -0.65
CA ASP A 305 -3.12 -26.86 -1.20
C ASP A 305 -3.16 -25.88 -2.39
N CYS A 306 -2.02 -25.37 -2.87
CA CYS A 306 -2.00 -24.54 -4.08
C CYS A 306 -2.17 -25.37 -5.36
N VAL A 307 -3.14 -25.00 -6.18
CA VAL A 307 -3.54 -25.75 -7.39
C VAL A 307 -2.79 -25.29 -8.65
N HIS A 308 -2.27 -24.05 -8.66
CA HIS A 308 -1.68 -23.42 -9.86
C HIS A 308 -0.25 -22.85 -9.66
N CYS A 309 0.36 -23.10 -8.51
CA CYS A 309 1.74 -22.70 -8.19
C CYS A 309 2.81 -23.57 -8.90
N GLY A 310 4.09 -23.23 -8.70
CA GLY A 310 5.23 -23.91 -9.35
C GLY A 310 5.63 -23.29 -10.70
N LYS A 311 5.32 -22.02 -10.88
CA LYS A 311 5.67 -21.16 -12.02
C LYS A 311 6.01 -19.75 -11.49
N PRO A 312 6.76 -18.92 -12.25
CA PRO A 312 6.90 -17.49 -11.96
C PRO A 312 5.55 -16.78 -11.98
N TYR A 313 5.45 -15.64 -11.28
CA TYR A 313 4.30 -14.76 -11.42
C TYR A 313 4.22 -14.15 -12.82
N ARG A 314 2.99 -14.07 -13.35
CA ARG A 314 2.61 -13.40 -14.60
C ARG A 314 1.13 -13.03 -14.54
N TYR A 315 0.80 -11.75 -14.67
CA TYR A 315 -0.60 -11.28 -14.70
C TYR A 315 -1.10 -11.00 -16.13
N ASN A 316 -2.28 -10.39 -16.26
CA ASN A 316 -2.85 -9.88 -17.50
C ASN A 316 -1.85 -9.01 -18.31
N PRO A 317 -1.52 -9.37 -19.56
CA PRO A 317 -0.66 -8.55 -20.42
C PRO A 317 -1.23 -7.18 -20.83
N ASP A 318 -2.55 -6.96 -20.67
CA ASP A 318 -3.17 -5.64 -20.90
C ASP A 318 -2.95 -4.67 -19.72
N GLU A 319 -2.53 -5.16 -18.55
CA GLU A 319 -2.26 -4.36 -17.33
C GLU A 319 -0.76 -4.38 -16.98
N LEU A 320 -0.13 -5.55 -16.95
CA LEU A 320 1.31 -5.69 -16.73
C LEU A 320 2.06 -5.97 -18.03
N ALA A 321 2.98 -5.06 -18.38
CA ALA A 321 3.83 -5.15 -19.56
C ALA A 321 4.69 -6.43 -19.61
N ARG A 322 5.37 -6.66 -20.75
CA ARG A 322 6.28 -7.80 -20.97
C ARG A 322 5.61 -9.18 -20.73
N ASP A 323 4.41 -9.38 -21.29
CA ASP A 323 3.63 -10.62 -21.16
C ASP A 323 3.29 -10.96 -19.69
N GLY A 324 2.83 -9.94 -18.94
CA GLY A 324 2.44 -10.09 -17.54
C GLY A 324 3.56 -9.92 -16.50
N LYS A 325 4.76 -9.51 -16.93
CA LYS A 325 5.99 -9.37 -16.10
C LYS A 325 6.29 -7.92 -15.64
N GLY A 326 5.36 -6.99 -15.82
CA GLY A 326 5.55 -5.58 -15.47
C GLY A 326 6.74 -4.92 -16.19
N THR A 327 7.35 -3.90 -15.58
CA THR A 327 8.58 -3.23 -16.06
C THR A 327 9.85 -3.97 -15.64
N ILE A 328 10.97 -3.70 -16.33
CA ILE A 328 12.26 -4.34 -16.05
C ILE A 328 12.79 -3.84 -14.71
N THR A 329 13.27 -4.74 -13.86
CA THR A 329 13.96 -4.41 -12.60
C THR A 329 15.41 -4.89 -12.58
N ALA A 330 16.25 -4.30 -11.73
CA ALA A 330 17.62 -4.75 -11.49
C ALA A 330 17.63 -5.95 -10.53
N PRO A 331 18.05 -7.16 -10.96
CA PRO A 331 18.03 -8.33 -10.08
C PRO A 331 19.04 -8.20 -8.93
N SER A 332 18.71 -8.77 -7.77
CA SER A 332 19.58 -8.80 -6.58
C SER A 332 19.97 -7.44 -5.99
N VAL A 333 19.17 -6.39 -6.19
CA VAL A 333 19.34 -5.11 -5.47
C VAL A 333 19.02 -5.21 -3.98
N GLY A 334 18.24 -6.22 -3.56
CA GLY A 334 17.89 -6.50 -2.16
C GLY A 334 16.38 -6.36 -1.89
N LEU A 335 15.76 -5.38 -2.53
CA LEU A 335 14.31 -5.16 -2.56
C LEU A 335 13.56 -6.35 -3.19
N THR A 336 12.34 -6.61 -2.72
CA THR A 336 11.41 -7.58 -3.31
C THR A 336 10.40 -6.89 -4.22
N TRP A 337 10.12 -7.51 -5.37
CA TRP A 337 9.19 -7.01 -6.38
C TRP A 337 7.73 -7.02 -5.88
N SER A 338 6.90 -6.12 -6.42
CA SER A 338 5.43 -6.11 -6.31
C SER A 338 4.86 -5.79 -7.69
N GLY A 339 3.82 -6.51 -8.11
CA GLY A 339 3.17 -6.24 -9.40
C GLY A 339 2.16 -5.09 -9.31
N PHE A 340 1.54 -4.96 -8.14
CA PHE A 340 0.46 -4.03 -7.85
C PHE A 340 0.69 -3.30 -6.51
N ARG A 341 -0.04 -2.21 -6.36
CA ARG A 341 -0.06 -1.29 -5.21
C ARG A 341 -1.17 -1.65 -4.22
N PRO A 342 -1.14 -1.07 -3.01
CA PRO A 342 -2.26 -1.12 -2.06
C PRO A 342 -3.58 -0.49 -2.58
N SER A 343 -3.56 0.20 -3.73
CA SER A 343 -4.73 0.67 -4.47
C SER A 343 -5.31 -0.34 -5.46
N ASP A 344 -4.80 -1.58 -5.50
CA ASP A 344 -5.02 -2.59 -6.55
C ASP A 344 -4.54 -2.16 -7.96
N ASP A 345 -3.95 -0.98 -8.15
CA ASP A 345 -3.40 -0.52 -9.43
C ASP A 345 -1.98 -1.09 -9.70
N ALA A 346 -1.62 -1.22 -10.97
CA ALA A 346 -0.31 -1.74 -11.38
C ALA A 346 0.85 -0.79 -11.00
N CYS A 347 1.97 -1.36 -10.55
CA CYS A 347 3.20 -0.61 -10.31
C CYS A 347 3.82 -0.10 -11.63
N VAL A 348 4.37 1.12 -11.64
CA VAL A 348 5.18 1.63 -12.76
C VAL A 348 6.59 1.07 -12.69
N TYR A 349 7.20 1.03 -11.50
CA TYR A 349 8.44 0.31 -11.25
C TYR A 349 8.25 -0.74 -10.14
N GLY A 350 8.85 -1.92 -10.34
CA GLY A 350 8.52 -3.11 -9.57
C GLY A 350 8.91 -3.09 -8.08
N TYR A 351 9.76 -2.16 -7.64
CA TYR A 351 10.11 -2.03 -6.21
C TYR A 351 9.37 -0.86 -5.57
N LEU A 352 8.14 -1.14 -5.12
CA LEU A 352 7.32 -0.23 -4.31
C LEU A 352 7.97 -0.05 -2.92
N ILE A 353 8.42 1.18 -2.64
CA ILE A 353 9.23 1.51 -1.46
C ILE A 353 8.43 1.42 -0.14
N PRO A 354 7.21 2.00 -0.02
CA PRO A 354 6.40 1.85 1.20
C PRO A 354 6.15 0.38 1.60
N ALA A 355 5.86 -0.48 0.62
CA ALA A 355 5.60 -1.89 0.86
C ALA A 355 6.87 -2.69 1.21
N ASN A 356 8.04 -2.32 0.64
CA ASN A 356 9.33 -2.89 1.07
C ASN A 356 9.71 -2.45 2.49
N MET A 357 9.43 -1.19 2.88
CA MET A 357 9.59 -0.72 4.27
C MET A 357 8.68 -1.49 5.23
N PHE A 358 7.41 -1.72 4.86
CA PHE A 358 6.49 -2.53 5.67
C PHE A 358 6.98 -3.99 5.80
N ALA A 359 7.54 -4.56 4.72
CA ALA A 359 8.14 -5.89 4.73
C ALA A 359 9.30 -5.99 5.75
N VAL A 360 10.18 -4.98 5.84
CA VAL A 360 11.27 -4.94 6.85
C VAL A 360 10.72 -5.01 8.27
N VAL A 361 9.67 -4.23 8.58
CA VAL A 361 9.05 -4.24 9.92
C VAL A 361 8.47 -5.61 10.26
N VAL A 362 7.65 -6.17 9.37
CA VAL A 362 6.97 -7.44 9.67
C VAL A 362 7.92 -8.64 9.69
N LEU A 363 9.05 -8.58 8.98
CA LEU A 363 10.10 -9.59 9.12
C LEU A 363 10.76 -9.54 10.50
N GLY A 364 10.86 -8.36 11.13
CA GLY A 364 11.21 -8.24 12.54
C GLY A 364 10.16 -8.81 13.49
N TYR A 365 8.88 -8.64 13.19
CA TYR A 365 7.82 -9.33 13.92
C TYR A 365 7.91 -10.86 13.76
N MET A 366 8.27 -11.36 12.57
CA MET A 366 8.39 -12.80 12.31
C MET A 366 9.69 -13.42 12.86
N GLU A 367 10.75 -12.64 13.08
CA GLU A 367 11.92 -13.04 13.88
C GLU A 367 11.48 -13.43 15.30
N ILE A 368 10.80 -12.52 16.00
CA ILE A 368 10.27 -12.74 17.37
C ILE A 368 9.32 -13.95 17.40
N MET A 369 8.37 -14.03 16.46
CA MET A 369 7.44 -15.17 16.38
C MET A 369 8.14 -16.52 16.14
N ALA A 370 9.20 -16.53 15.31
CA ALA A 370 9.96 -17.74 15.04
C ALA A 370 10.81 -18.18 16.24
N GLU A 371 11.38 -17.23 17.00
CA GLU A 371 12.10 -17.54 18.24
C GLU A 371 11.17 -17.99 19.38
N GLU A 372 10.15 -17.20 19.72
CA GLU A 372 9.36 -17.36 20.96
C GLU A 372 8.15 -18.30 20.82
N VAL A 373 7.49 -18.29 19.65
CA VAL A 373 6.21 -18.99 19.46
C VAL A 373 6.39 -20.35 18.77
N TRP A 374 7.20 -20.39 17.70
CA TRP A 374 7.40 -21.58 16.87
C TRP A 374 8.67 -22.37 17.19
N ILE A 375 9.67 -21.75 17.82
CA ILE A 375 10.98 -22.33 18.13
C ILE A 375 11.69 -22.84 16.85
N ASP A 376 11.63 -22.03 15.78
CA ASP A 376 12.04 -22.36 14.42
C ASP A 376 13.25 -21.51 14.00
N GLU A 377 14.44 -21.88 14.53
CA GLU A 377 15.72 -21.22 14.22
C GLU A 377 16.00 -21.09 12.69
N PRO A 378 15.68 -22.09 11.83
CA PRO A 378 15.77 -21.92 10.38
C PRO A 378 14.87 -20.81 9.82
N LEU A 379 13.61 -20.72 10.24
CA LEU A 379 12.69 -19.67 9.80
C LEU A 379 13.10 -18.29 10.32
N MET A 380 13.52 -18.21 11.59
CA MET A 380 14.07 -17.00 12.21
C MET A 380 15.26 -16.46 11.40
N LYS A 381 16.24 -17.31 11.09
CA LYS A 381 17.42 -16.94 10.28
C LYS A 381 17.06 -16.56 8.84
N LYS A 382 16.02 -17.19 8.26
CA LYS A 382 15.48 -16.82 6.94
C LYS A 382 14.87 -15.42 6.96
N ALA A 383 14.07 -15.10 7.97
CA ALA A 383 13.44 -13.79 8.16
C ALA A 383 14.48 -12.67 8.38
N ILE A 384 15.45 -12.88 9.30
CA ILE A 384 16.54 -11.93 9.57
C ILE A 384 17.34 -11.61 8.30
N LYS A 385 17.73 -12.64 7.54
CA LYS A 385 18.51 -12.46 6.31
C LYS A 385 17.74 -11.62 5.30
N LEU A 386 16.47 -11.97 5.03
CA LEU A 386 15.64 -11.24 4.08
C LEU A 386 15.38 -9.79 4.54
N ARG A 387 15.13 -9.56 5.84
CA ARG A 387 14.94 -8.22 6.41
C ARG A 387 16.13 -7.32 6.07
N ASN A 388 17.32 -7.80 6.38
CA ASN A 388 18.55 -7.03 6.19
C ASN A 388 18.83 -6.79 4.70
N GLU A 389 18.55 -7.76 3.82
CA GLU A 389 18.71 -7.60 2.37
C GLU A 389 17.73 -6.59 1.76
N ILE A 390 16.48 -6.52 2.23
CA ILE A 390 15.51 -5.50 1.81
C ILE A 390 15.91 -4.14 2.37
N ASP A 391 16.32 -4.05 3.63
CA ASP A 391 16.70 -2.79 4.29
C ASP A 391 17.99 -2.18 3.70
N ASP A 392 19.01 -3.00 3.42
CA ASP A 392 20.18 -2.60 2.64
C ASP A 392 19.79 -2.20 1.20
N GLY A 393 18.68 -2.72 0.66
CA GLY A 393 18.10 -2.27 -0.62
C GLY A 393 17.47 -0.88 -0.51
N LEU A 394 16.63 -0.66 0.50
CA LEU A 394 15.95 0.62 0.77
C LEU A 394 16.97 1.76 0.95
N LYS A 395 18.03 1.51 1.73
CA LYS A 395 19.11 2.49 1.99
C LYS A 395 19.96 2.84 0.78
N ARG A 396 19.98 2.00 -0.27
CA ARG A 396 20.78 2.21 -1.50
C ARG A 396 19.97 2.68 -2.71
N TYR A 397 18.67 2.37 -2.76
CA TYR A 397 17.82 2.62 -3.93
C TYR A 397 16.50 3.31 -3.61
N GLY A 398 16.02 3.29 -2.36
CA GLY A 398 14.78 3.95 -1.96
C GLY A 398 14.93 5.44 -1.66
N VAL A 399 16.12 5.88 -1.22
CA VAL A 399 16.47 7.30 -1.05
C VAL A 399 17.07 7.84 -2.35
N VAL A 400 16.56 8.99 -2.81
CA VAL A 400 16.97 9.66 -4.04
C VAL A 400 17.08 11.18 -3.83
N ASP A 401 17.97 11.81 -4.59
CA ASP A 401 18.12 13.26 -4.60
C ASP A 401 17.09 13.89 -5.56
N HIS A 402 16.25 14.78 -5.05
CA HIS A 402 15.20 15.51 -5.78
C HIS A 402 15.50 17.01 -5.79
N GLU A 403 15.51 17.61 -6.99
CA GLU A 403 15.98 18.99 -7.25
C GLU A 403 15.47 20.06 -6.27
N ARG A 404 14.17 20.06 -5.92
CA ARG A 404 13.56 21.01 -4.97
C ARG A 404 13.63 20.63 -3.48
N TYR A 405 13.76 19.34 -3.15
CA TYR A 405 13.51 18.83 -1.78
C TYR A 405 14.71 18.11 -1.17
N GLY A 406 15.88 18.14 -1.80
CA GLY A 406 17.05 17.39 -1.34
C GLY A 406 16.78 15.88 -1.36
N LYS A 407 17.22 15.16 -0.32
CA LYS A 407 17.01 13.72 -0.23
C LYS A 407 15.58 13.39 0.20
N ILE A 408 14.87 12.62 -0.62
CA ILE A 408 13.54 12.09 -0.34
C ILE A 408 13.47 10.59 -0.60
N TYR A 409 12.44 9.93 -0.09
CA TYR A 409 12.07 8.57 -0.49
C TYR A 409 11.29 8.61 -1.82
N ALA A 410 11.70 7.80 -2.79
CA ALA A 410 10.91 7.53 -3.99
C ALA A 410 9.68 6.67 -3.64
N TYR A 411 8.60 6.76 -4.43
CA TYR A 411 7.43 5.89 -4.25
C TYR A 411 7.70 4.48 -4.79
N GLU A 412 8.23 4.40 -6.02
CA GLU A 412 8.64 3.17 -6.70
C GLU A 412 9.99 3.37 -7.38
N VAL A 413 10.82 2.32 -7.43
CA VAL A 413 12.08 2.31 -8.18
C VAL A 413 12.27 1.02 -8.96
N ASP A 414 13.15 1.02 -9.96
CA ASP A 414 13.53 -0.19 -10.70
C ASP A 414 14.91 -0.76 -10.32
N GLY A 415 15.71 0.01 -9.56
CA GLY A 415 17.10 -0.34 -9.23
C GLY A 415 18.09 -0.22 -10.41
N LEU A 416 17.62 0.20 -11.59
CA LEU A 416 18.43 0.54 -12.77
C LEU A 416 18.74 2.05 -12.84
N GLY A 417 18.02 2.85 -12.05
CA GLY A 417 18.22 4.30 -11.91
C GLY A 417 16.96 5.13 -12.13
N ASN A 418 15.81 4.49 -12.42
CA ASN A 418 14.53 5.20 -12.50
C ASN A 418 13.82 5.19 -11.14
N ALA A 419 13.19 6.32 -10.81
CA ALA A 419 12.38 6.53 -9.63
C ALA A 419 11.06 7.20 -10.02
N LEU A 420 9.99 6.87 -9.31
CA LEU A 420 8.69 7.54 -9.42
C LEU A 420 8.47 8.45 -8.21
N PHE A 421 8.23 9.73 -8.49
CA PHE A 421 7.93 10.75 -7.50
C PHE A 421 6.41 10.98 -7.42
N MET A 422 5.78 10.43 -6.39
CA MET A 422 4.37 10.65 -6.01
C MET A 422 4.17 10.17 -4.57
N ASP A 423 2.94 10.24 -4.05
CA ASP A 423 2.45 9.28 -3.06
C ASP A 423 1.01 8.90 -3.39
N ASP A 424 0.54 7.80 -2.81
CA ASP A 424 -0.83 7.28 -2.94
C ASP A 424 -1.51 7.26 -1.56
N ALA A 425 -2.84 7.35 -1.53
CA ALA A 425 -3.57 7.35 -0.26
C ALA A 425 -3.62 5.98 0.44
N ASN A 426 -3.44 4.87 -0.27
CA ASN A 426 -3.62 3.53 0.27
C ASN A 426 -2.38 3.08 1.06
N VAL A 427 -2.60 2.66 2.31
CA VAL A 427 -1.52 2.18 3.19
C VAL A 427 -1.11 0.74 2.82
N PRO A 428 0.19 0.44 2.65
CA PRO A 428 1.37 1.29 2.84
C PRO A 428 1.62 2.35 1.73
N SER A 429 1.67 3.60 2.17
CA SER A 429 2.09 4.81 1.44
C SER A 429 3.32 5.47 2.08
N LEU A 430 3.98 6.42 1.41
CA LEU A 430 5.10 7.17 1.99
C LEU A 430 4.66 7.94 3.25
N LEU A 431 3.48 8.56 3.23
CA LEU A 431 2.89 9.21 4.41
C LEU A 431 2.77 8.25 5.62
N SER A 432 2.46 6.98 5.37
CA SER A 432 2.23 5.98 6.42
C SER A 432 3.49 5.35 7.03
N ILE A 433 4.69 5.59 6.47
CA ILE A 433 5.96 5.02 6.96
C ILE A 433 6.10 5.04 8.50
N PRO A 434 5.76 6.14 9.21
CA PRO A 434 5.88 6.19 10.66
C PRO A 434 4.86 5.30 11.38
N TYR A 435 3.59 5.32 10.94
CA TYR A 435 2.48 4.49 11.43
C TYR A 435 2.70 2.98 11.21
N LEU A 436 3.51 2.62 10.22
CA LEU A 436 3.92 1.25 9.98
C LEU A 436 5.05 0.78 10.90
N GLY A 437 5.78 1.70 11.54
CA GLY A 437 6.88 1.41 12.46
C GLY A 437 8.23 1.12 11.78
N TYR A 438 8.44 1.57 10.54
CA TYR A 438 9.75 1.45 9.89
C TYR A 438 10.76 2.43 10.53
N ASP A 439 12.04 2.05 10.53
CA ASP A 439 13.12 2.88 11.07
C ASP A 439 13.69 3.79 9.96
N TYR A 440 12.97 4.89 9.70
CA TYR A 440 13.29 5.86 8.67
C TYR A 440 14.34 6.89 9.12
N ASP A 441 15.01 7.50 8.15
CA ASP A 441 15.80 8.71 8.32
C ASP A 441 14.87 9.92 8.46
N GLU A 442 14.99 10.66 9.56
CA GLU A 442 14.04 11.70 9.94
C GLU A 442 14.12 12.95 9.04
N GLU A 443 15.30 13.26 8.49
CA GLU A 443 15.51 14.36 7.55
C GLU A 443 14.92 13.99 6.18
N VAL A 444 15.27 12.80 5.66
CA VAL A 444 14.73 12.29 4.39
C VAL A 444 13.20 12.18 4.47
N PHE A 445 12.64 11.75 5.61
CA PHE A 445 11.19 11.71 5.79
C PHE A 445 10.56 13.10 5.96
N ALA A 446 11.23 14.09 6.56
CA ALA A 446 10.76 15.47 6.60
C ALA A 446 10.65 16.08 5.20
N ASN A 447 11.69 15.91 4.39
CA ASN A 447 11.72 16.33 2.99
C ASN A 447 10.67 15.59 2.15
N THR A 448 10.51 14.27 2.37
CA THR A 448 9.45 13.47 1.70
C THR A 448 8.07 14.01 2.05
N LYS A 449 7.80 14.37 3.32
CA LYS A 449 6.53 14.99 3.73
C LYS A 449 6.28 16.32 3.01
N GLN A 450 7.29 17.16 2.82
CA GLN A 450 7.15 18.41 2.07
C GLN A 450 6.77 18.13 0.61
N PHE A 451 7.43 17.17 -0.04
CA PHE A 451 7.10 16.73 -1.40
C PHE A 451 5.65 16.23 -1.52
N ILE A 452 5.20 15.29 -0.68
CA ILE A 452 3.88 14.63 -0.82
C ILE A 452 2.69 15.55 -0.53
N PHE A 453 2.89 16.64 0.22
CA PHE A 453 1.90 17.69 0.50
C PHE A 453 2.05 18.95 -0.38
N SER A 454 2.80 18.86 -1.48
CA SER A 454 3.00 19.96 -2.45
C SER A 454 2.34 19.66 -3.80
N GLY A 455 2.22 20.68 -4.66
CA GLY A 455 1.84 20.53 -6.06
C GLY A 455 2.82 19.73 -6.91
N ASN A 456 3.98 19.31 -6.38
CA ASN A 456 4.89 18.38 -7.05
C ASN A 456 4.44 16.90 -6.93
N ASN A 457 3.57 16.56 -5.97
CA ASN A 457 2.92 15.25 -5.93
C ASN A 457 1.67 15.26 -6.84
N PRO A 458 1.62 14.46 -7.93
CA PRO A 458 0.51 14.51 -8.91
C PRO A 458 -0.86 14.09 -8.34
N TRP A 459 -0.90 13.47 -7.16
CA TRP A 459 -2.13 13.07 -6.46
C TRP A 459 -2.40 13.88 -5.19
N TYR A 460 -1.64 14.96 -4.94
CA TYR A 460 -2.00 15.92 -3.91
C TYR A 460 -3.07 16.88 -4.45
N HIS A 461 -4.20 16.98 -3.74
CA HIS A 461 -5.36 17.77 -4.16
C HIS A 461 -5.82 18.71 -3.05
N THR A 462 -6.27 19.90 -3.47
CA THR A 462 -6.82 20.95 -2.61
C THR A 462 -8.16 21.45 -3.15
N GLY A 463 -9.06 21.86 -2.25
CA GLY A 463 -10.35 22.44 -2.63
C GLY A 463 -11.05 23.16 -1.48
N ASN A 464 -12.20 23.74 -1.77
CA ASN A 464 -13.03 24.41 -0.76
C ASN A 464 -14.50 24.06 -0.96
N TYR A 465 -15.15 23.55 0.10
CA TYR A 465 -16.59 23.29 0.12
C TYR A 465 -17.20 23.72 1.45
N ASP A 466 -18.34 24.43 1.37
CA ASP A 466 -19.07 25.06 2.49
C ASP A 466 -18.18 25.90 3.46
N GLY A 467 -17.10 26.48 2.93
CA GLY A 467 -16.14 27.29 3.68
C GLY A 467 -14.97 26.51 4.31
N ILE A 468 -14.94 25.19 4.17
CA ILE A 468 -13.87 24.32 4.68
C ILE A 468 -12.80 24.12 3.59
N LYS A 469 -11.55 24.50 3.88
CA LYS A 469 -10.37 24.11 3.05
C LYS A 469 -10.11 22.60 3.22
N TYR A 470 -10.24 21.85 2.14
CA TYR A 470 -9.80 20.45 2.05
C TYR A 470 -8.45 20.35 1.35
N SER A 471 -7.62 19.43 1.84
CA SER A 471 -6.26 19.18 1.40
C SER A 471 -5.92 17.73 1.71
N GLY A 472 -5.30 17.00 0.78
CA GLY A 472 -4.90 15.61 1.02
C GLY A 472 -4.48 14.86 -0.24
N ILE A 473 -4.10 13.60 -0.06
CA ILE A 473 -3.62 12.73 -1.14
C ILE A 473 -4.80 11.90 -1.68
N GLY A 474 -4.82 11.74 -3.01
CA GLY A 474 -5.76 10.92 -3.76
C GLY A 474 -5.14 9.59 -4.23
N SER A 475 -5.61 9.08 -5.37
CA SER A 475 -5.04 7.91 -6.04
C SER A 475 -5.38 7.94 -7.54
N PRO A 476 -4.52 7.41 -8.44
CA PRO A 476 -4.91 7.11 -9.82
C PRO A 476 -6.16 6.24 -9.93
N HIS A 477 -6.47 5.42 -8.92
CA HIS A 477 -7.68 4.59 -8.90
C HIS A 477 -8.97 5.41 -9.06
N THR A 478 -9.02 6.60 -8.46
CA THR A 478 -10.22 7.47 -8.40
C THR A 478 -10.11 8.72 -9.29
N HIS A 479 -9.25 8.70 -10.30
CA HIS A 479 -9.02 9.79 -11.27
C HIS A 479 -10.27 10.33 -12.01
N PHE A 480 -11.42 9.65 -11.89
CA PHE A 480 -12.71 10.12 -12.40
C PHE A 480 -13.36 11.20 -11.52
N ILE A 481 -12.85 11.45 -10.31
CA ILE A 481 -13.22 12.57 -9.44
C ILE A 481 -12.17 13.70 -9.59
N PRO A 482 -12.55 14.91 -10.07
CA PRO A 482 -11.60 15.97 -10.43
C PRO A 482 -10.65 16.47 -9.35
N SER A 483 -11.05 16.46 -8.08
CA SER A 483 -10.20 16.80 -6.94
C SER A 483 -10.31 15.73 -5.85
N SER A 484 -10.06 14.48 -6.25
CA SER A 484 -10.22 13.28 -5.44
C SER A 484 -9.27 13.25 -4.24
N ILE A 485 -9.77 13.50 -3.03
CA ILE A 485 -9.04 13.23 -1.78
C ILE A 485 -9.60 11.97 -1.16
N TRP A 486 -8.71 11.06 -0.72
CA TRP A 486 -9.11 9.89 0.05
C TRP A 486 -9.10 10.23 1.55
N PRO A 487 -10.19 9.95 2.31
CA PRO A 487 -10.21 10.09 3.76
C PRO A 487 -9.03 9.38 4.45
N MET A 488 -8.55 8.26 3.89
CA MET A 488 -7.42 7.49 4.41
C MET A 488 -6.12 8.30 4.54
N ALA A 489 -5.82 9.18 3.59
CA ALA A 489 -4.63 10.03 3.65
C ALA A 489 -4.71 11.06 4.79
N ILE A 490 -5.86 11.73 4.92
CA ILE A 490 -6.15 12.69 6.01
C ILE A 490 -6.11 11.96 7.37
N ILE A 491 -6.60 10.72 7.44
CA ILE A 491 -6.53 9.89 8.64
C ILE A 491 -5.08 9.54 9.01
N MET A 492 -4.24 9.20 8.02
CA MET A 492 -2.83 8.91 8.23
C MET A 492 -2.03 10.14 8.68
N GLU A 493 -2.29 11.32 8.10
CA GLU A 493 -1.73 12.61 8.55
C GLU A 493 -2.02 12.83 10.05
N GLY A 494 -3.25 12.55 10.48
CA GLY A 494 -3.63 12.60 11.89
C GLY A 494 -2.95 11.55 12.75
N LEU A 495 -2.79 10.32 12.26
CA LEU A 495 -2.16 9.23 13.03
C LEU A 495 -0.67 9.44 13.27
N ILE A 496 0.08 9.95 12.29
CA ILE A 496 1.54 10.20 12.42
C ILE A 496 1.88 11.48 13.21
N SER A 497 0.90 12.38 13.40
CA SER A 497 1.05 13.57 14.24
C SER A 497 0.92 13.22 15.73
N ASN A 498 1.62 13.94 16.61
CA ASN A 498 1.37 13.92 18.06
C ASN A 498 0.47 15.09 18.54
N ASN A 499 0.16 16.06 17.67
CA ASN A 499 -0.60 17.26 18.01
C ASN A 499 -2.11 16.96 18.09
N ALA A 500 -2.66 16.94 19.30
CA ALA A 500 -4.07 16.61 19.54
C ALA A 500 -5.06 17.63 18.94
N THR A 501 -4.69 18.92 18.87
CA THR A 501 -5.52 19.95 18.23
C THR A 501 -5.57 19.75 16.72
N HIS A 502 -4.44 19.38 16.10
CA HIS A 502 -4.39 19.04 14.68
C HIS A 502 -5.24 17.80 14.37
N LYS A 503 -5.05 16.72 15.12
CA LYS A 503 -5.88 15.50 15.02
C LYS A 503 -7.38 15.81 15.11
N LEU A 504 -7.79 16.66 16.05
CA LEU A 504 -9.21 17.04 16.21
C LEU A 504 -9.73 17.83 14.99
N MET A 505 -8.95 18.79 14.47
CA MET A 505 -9.31 19.50 13.24
C MET A 505 -9.45 18.56 12.04
N LEU A 506 -8.56 17.57 11.89
CA LEU A 506 -8.67 16.56 10.83
C LEU A 506 -9.92 15.70 10.99
N VAL A 507 -10.24 15.27 12.22
CA VAL A 507 -11.49 14.56 12.53
C VAL A 507 -12.72 15.39 12.16
N GLU A 508 -12.75 16.69 12.48
CA GLU A 508 -13.86 17.59 12.10
C GLU A 508 -13.98 17.76 10.57
N LYS A 509 -12.87 17.90 9.84
CA LYS A 509 -12.88 17.90 8.36
C LYS A 509 -13.41 16.58 7.81
N LEU A 510 -13.00 15.44 8.37
CA LEU A 510 -13.46 14.11 7.95
C LEU A 510 -14.96 13.88 8.22
N LEU A 511 -15.49 14.40 9.33
CA LEU A 511 -16.93 14.41 9.58
C LEU A 511 -17.69 15.21 8.51
N ALA A 512 -17.21 16.42 8.17
CA ALA A 512 -17.83 17.26 7.15
C ALA A 512 -17.71 16.64 5.73
N ALA A 513 -16.62 15.95 5.43
CA ALA A 513 -16.42 15.22 4.17
C ALA A 513 -17.31 13.97 4.01
N SER A 514 -17.95 13.47 5.08
CA SER A 514 -18.78 12.24 5.04
C SER A 514 -20.13 12.37 4.30
N ALA A 515 -20.36 13.47 3.57
CA ALA A 515 -21.57 13.77 2.79
C ALA A 515 -22.91 13.57 3.56
N GLY A 516 -22.89 13.72 4.89
CA GLY A 516 -24.05 13.42 5.76
C GLY A 516 -24.43 11.94 5.84
N LYS A 517 -23.57 11.03 5.38
CA LYS A 517 -23.75 9.56 5.44
C LYS A 517 -23.36 8.99 6.80
N GLY A 518 -22.42 9.63 7.50
CA GLY A 518 -21.92 9.15 8.79
C GLY A 518 -21.10 7.86 8.67
N TYR A 519 -20.29 7.76 7.62
CA TYR A 519 -19.22 6.77 7.40
C TYR A 519 -18.13 7.40 6.53
N MET A 520 -16.93 6.83 6.51
CA MET A 520 -15.87 7.24 5.60
C MET A 520 -16.10 6.70 4.19
N HIS A 521 -15.75 7.52 3.19
CA HIS A 521 -15.75 7.14 1.78
C HIS A 521 -14.37 6.60 1.35
N GLU A 522 -14.31 6.04 0.14
CA GLU A 522 -13.03 5.74 -0.51
C GLU A 522 -12.34 7.05 -0.93
N SER A 523 -13.05 7.90 -1.67
CA SER A 523 -12.59 9.24 -2.03
C SER A 523 -13.75 10.22 -2.17
N PHE A 524 -13.48 11.53 -2.08
CA PHE A 524 -14.47 12.60 -2.28
C PHE A 524 -13.86 13.77 -3.07
N ASP A 525 -14.68 14.57 -3.74
CA ASP A 525 -14.21 15.80 -4.40
C ASP A 525 -14.01 16.92 -3.36
N ALA A 526 -12.78 17.45 -3.28
CA ALA A 526 -12.39 18.54 -2.39
C ALA A 526 -13.23 19.84 -2.57
N ASN A 527 -13.88 20.01 -3.72
CA ASN A 527 -14.74 21.14 -4.07
C ASN A 527 -16.23 20.78 -4.11
N ASN A 528 -16.60 19.52 -3.90
CA ASN A 528 -17.98 19.06 -3.72
C ASN A 528 -18.05 17.70 -3.03
N VAL A 529 -18.06 17.67 -1.68
CA VAL A 529 -18.04 16.41 -0.91
C VAL A 529 -19.22 15.47 -1.16
N SER A 530 -20.27 15.94 -1.84
CA SER A 530 -21.40 15.09 -2.28
C SER A 530 -21.08 14.19 -3.49
N GLU A 531 -19.98 14.45 -4.20
CA GLU A 531 -19.42 13.56 -5.23
C GLU A 531 -18.28 12.75 -4.60
N TYR A 532 -18.52 11.45 -4.39
CA TYR A 532 -17.61 10.55 -3.68
C TYR A 532 -17.69 9.13 -4.25
N SER A 533 -16.68 8.30 -3.98
CA SER A 533 -16.67 6.88 -4.30
C SER A 533 -16.91 6.00 -3.06
N ARG A 534 -17.65 4.91 -3.27
CA ARG A 534 -18.06 3.87 -2.30
C ARG A 534 -18.88 4.38 -1.09
N ASP A 535 -20.17 4.02 -1.08
CA ASP A 535 -21.10 4.23 0.04
C ASP A 535 -20.79 3.35 1.26
N TRP A 536 -20.01 2.26 1.11
CA TRP A 536 -19.73 1.30 2.17
C TRP A 536 -18.33 0.69 2.00
N PHE A 537 -17.35 1.26 2.73
CA PHE A 537 -15.97 0.79 2.75
C PHE A 537 -15.42 0.83 4.18
N CYS A 538 -15.31 -0.32 4.84
CA CYS A 538 -15.10 -0.37 6.29
C CYS A 538 -13.63 -0.23 6.73
N TRP A 539 -12.66 -0.27 5.81
CA TRP A 539 -11.25 -0.05 6.14
C TRP A 539 -10.96 1.42 6.50
N PRO A 540 -11.36 2.43 5.70
CA PRO A 540 -11.34 3.84 6.13
C PRO A 540 -12.08 4.11 7.44
N ASP A 541 -13.25 3.49 7.68
CA ASP A 541 -13.97 3.62 8.97
C ASP A 541 -13.14 3.09 10.15
N SER A 542 -12.47 1.95 9.97
CA SER A 542 -11.65 1.35 11.03
C SER A 542 -10.42 2.21 11.35
N LEU A 543 -9.79 2.82 10.35
CA LEU A 543 -8.71 3.79 10.55
C LEU A 543 -9.21 5.12 11.16
N PHE A 544 -10.41 5.57 10.79
CA PHE A 544 -11.04 6.76 11.41
C PHE A 544 -11.33 6.54 12.90
N ALA A 545 -11.79 5.33 13.25
CA ALA A 545 -11.88 4.92 14.66
C ALA A 545 -10.49 4.97 15.31
N GLU A 546 -9.45 4.37 14.72
CA GLU A 546 -8.06 4.41 15.23
C GLU A 546 -7.57 5.83 15.53
N LEU A 547 -7.81 6.78 14.62
CA LEU A 547 -7.47 8.20 14.81
C LEU A 547 -8.17 8.80 16.04
N ILE A 548 -9.47 8.57 16.21
CA ILE A 548 -10.19 9.07 17.40
C ILE A 548 -9.73 8.36 18.67
N MET A 549 -9.37 7.07 18.61
CA MET A 549 -8.74 6.40 19.77
C MET A 549 -7.44 7.13 20.15
N SER A 550 -6.62 7.53 19.18
CA SER A 550 -5.35 8.25 19.42
C SER A 550 -5.49 9.66 20.03
N LEU A 551 -6.71 10.19 20.18
CA LEU A 551 -7.02 11.43 20.91
C LEU A 551 -7.28 11.20 22.43
N THR A 552 -7.07 9.98 22.93
CA THR A 552 -7.48 9.55 24.27
C THR A 552 -6.29 9.05 25.07
N GLU A 553 -6.29 9.26 26.39
CA GLU A 553 -5.10 8.99 27.22
C GLU A 553 -4.89 7.52 27.59
N GLU A 554 -5.89 6.66 27.39
CA GLU A 554 -5.76 5.20 27.49
C GLU A 554 -5.16 4.56 26.21
N CYS A 555 -5.36 5.19 25.06
CA CYS A 555 -4.80 4.71 23.80
C CYS A 555 -3.27 4.85 23.78
N PRO A 556 -2.51 3.89 23.22
CA PRO A 556 -1.06 3.95 23.17
C PRO A 556 -0.51 5.23 22.57
N LYS A 557 0.26 6.00 23.36
CA LYS A 557 1.13 7.04 22.83
C LYS A 557 2.29 6.36 22.09
N PRO A 558 2.59 6.70 20.81
CA PRO A 558 3.44 5.85 19.95
C PRO A 558 4.85 5.66 20.54
N GLU A 559 5.40 6.77 21.02
CA GLU A 559 6.68 6.93 21.72
C GLU A 559 6.89 5.95 22.90
N LYS A 560 5.83 5.58 23.64
CA LYS A 560 5.96 4.84 24.90
C LYS A 560 6.15 3.33 24.75
N HIS A 561 5.86 2.80 23.58
CA HIS A 561 5.82 1.35 23.36
C HIS A 561 6.46 0.89 22.04
N GLY A 562 6.95 1.83 21.21
CA GLY A 562 7.64 1.51 19.96
C GLY A 562 6.76 0.91 18.86
N TRP A 563 5.43 0.91 19.03
CA TRP A 563 4.48 0.32 18.07
C TRP A 563 4.33 1.14 16.78
N TYR A 564 4.62 2.44 16.83
CA TYR A 564 4.92 3.28 15.68
C TYR A 564 5.71 4.51 16.12
N LYS A 565 6.44 5.15 15.20
CA LYS A 565 7.08 6.46 15.47
C LYS A 565 6.09 7.56 15.11
N ALA A 566 5.87 8.51 16.02
CA ALA A 566 5.19 9.77 15.73
C ALA A 566 6.09 10.92 16.20
N GLN A 567 6.05 12.05 15.50
CA GLN A 567 6.86 13.22 15.81
C GLN A 567 6.01 14.48 15.88
N GLU A 568 6.53 15.52 16.54
CA GLU A 568 5.88 16.82 16.57
C GLU A 568 6.03 17.52 15.22
N TRP A 569 4.90 17.71 14.56
CA TRP A 569 4.81 18.41 13.29
C TRP A 569 4.20 19.80 13.52
N LYS A 570 4.91 20.83 13.04
CA LYS A 570 4.40 22.20 12.97
C LYS A 570 3.48 22.28 11.76
N TYR A 571 2.20 22.60 11.99
CA TYR A 571 1.30 22.95 10.90
C TYR A 571 1.78 24.26 10.27
N GLU A 572 2.14 24.19 8.99
CA GLU A 572 2.25 25.35 8.12
C GLU A 572 1.29 25.10 6.94
N GLU A 573 0.57 26.12 6.44
CA GLU A 573 -0.27 25.91 5.26
C GLU A 573 0.63 25.54 4.07
N PRO A 574 0.27 24.56 3.22
CA PRO A 574 1.06 24.21 2.03
C PRO A 574 1.29 25.41 1.09
N GLU A 575 0.30 26.31 0.98
CA GLU A 575 0.41 27.61 0.29
C GLU A 575 1.48 28.56 0.90
N GLU A 576 1.90 28.32 2.15
CA GLU A 576 2.95 29.05 2.87
C GLU A 576 4.30 28.34 2.77
N VAL A 577 4.32 27.00 2.81
CA VAL A 577 5.54 26.19 2.59
C VAL A 577 6.06 26.37 1.17
N GLU A 578 5.20 26.25 0.15
CA GLU A 578 5.60 26.45 -1.25
C GLU A 578 6.11 27.88 -1.49
N ARG A 579 5.52 28.87 -0.80
CA ARG A 579 5.92 30.28 -0.87
C ARG A 579 7.28 30.54 -0.21
N LYS A 580 7.52 30.01 0.99
CA LYS A 580 8.82 30.08 1.66
C LYS A 580 9.92 29.47 0.78
N MET A 581 9.64 28.33 0.15
CA MET A 581 10.57 27.69 -0.79
C MET A 581 10.79 28.51 -2.07
N GLU A 582 9.75 29.16 -2.60
CA GLU A 582 9.91 30.09 -3.73
C GLU A 582 10.78 31.29 -3.31
N ASP A 583 10.49 31.93 -2.18
CA ASP A 583 11.26 33.05 -1.63
C ASP A 583 12.74 32.66 -1.39
N GLU A 584 13.01 31.48 -0.81
CA GLU A 584 14.38 30.95 -0.60
C GLU A 584 15.11 30.66 -1.93
N ILE A 585 14.44 30.08 -2.93
CA ILE A 585 15.03 29.83 -4.27
C ILE A 585 15.33 31.15 -4.99
N TYR A 586 14.46 32.17 -4.87
CA TYR A 586 14.77 33.51 -5.39
C TYR A 586 15.94 34.14 -4.64
N GLU A 587 16.04 33.96 -3.32
CA GLU A 587 17.16 34.46 -2.52
C GLU A 587 18.50 33.78 -2.82
N GLU A 588 18.55 32.50 -3.22
CA GLU A 588 19.78 31.89 -3.72
C GLU A 588 20.09 32.30 -5.18
N GLY A 589 19.05 32.47 -6.01
CA GLY A 589 19.19 32.97 -7.39
C GLY A 589 19.77 34.38 -7.46
N ASP A 590 19.26 35.32 -6.67
CA ASP A 590 19.72 36.73 -6.62
C ASP A 590 21.14 36.87 -6.06
N LYS A 591 21.61 35.88 -5.28
CA LYS A 591 23.03 35.75 -4.86
C LYS A 591 23.95 35.20 -5.98
N SER A 592 23.39 34.76 -7.12
CA SER A 592 24.13 34.20 -8.26
C SER A 592 24.18 35.09 -9.50
N GLU A 593 23.24 36.05 -9.66
CA GLU A 593 23.27 37.03 -10.77
C GLU A 593 24.02 38.34 -10.41
N GLY A 594 24.77 38.35 -9.29
CA GLY A 594 25.41 39.54 -8.74
C GLY A 594 26.84 39.87 -9.19
N ASP A 595 27.51 39.01 -9.98
CA ASP A 595 28.96 39.12 -10.24
C ASP A 595 29.35 38.68 -11.67
N ASP A 596 28.76 39.31 -12.70
CA ASP A 596 29.14 39.11 -14.11
C ASP A 596 28.88 40.38 -14.96
N ASN A 597 29.69 41.43 -14.78
CA ASN A 597 29.73 42.63 -15.63
C ASN A 597 31.18 43.14 -15.80
N GLU A 598 31.98 42.44 -16.60
CA GLU A 598 33.25 42.99 -17.11
C GLU A 598 32.96 44.10 -18.15
N GLU A 599 32.86 45.36 -17.71
CA GLU A 599 33.00 46.50 -18.63
C GLU A 599 34.47 46.62 -19.07
N VAL A 600 34.72 46.33 -20.35
CA VAL A 600 36.01 46.56 -21.01
C VAL A 600 36.01 47.95 -21.64
N ASP A 601 36.88 48.84 -21.17
CA ASP A 601 37.51 49.92 -21.94
C ASP A 601 38.85 50.31 -21.29
N ASP A 602 39.82 50.77 -22.09
CA ASP A 602 41.25 50.81 -21.73
C ASP A 602 41.68 51.95 -20.76
N GLU A 603 42.74 51.72 -19.99
CA GLU A 603 43.42 52.74 -19.15
C GLU A 603 44.22 53.75 -20.00
N ASP A 604 44.03 55.05 -19.77
CA ASP A 604 44.85 56.14 -20.33
C ASP A 604 45.97 56.54 -19.34
N GLU A 605 47.15 56.94 -19.85
CA GLU A 605 48.39 57.03 -19.06
C GLU A 605 48.47 58.19 -18.03
N ASN A 606 49.28 57.99 -16.99
CA ASN A 606 49.65 58.99 -15.97
C ASN A 606 50.33 60.25 -16.57
N ASP A 607 50.09 61.44 -16.00
CA ASP A 607 51.18 62.41 -15.76
C ASP A 607 50.91 63.40 -14.59
N GLU A 608 51.97 64.12 -14.19
CA GLU A 608 52.15 65.03 -13.04
C GLU A 608 51.01 66.03 -12.68
N GLY A 609 50.78 66.29 -11.37
CA GLY A 609 49.69 67.16 -10.86
C GLY A 609 49.97 68.16 -9.72
N ALA A 610 50.72 67.76 -8.67
CA ALA A 610 51.19 68.59 -7.53
C ALA A 610 50.18 69.26 -6.56
N GLN A 611 50.68 69.56 -5.34
CA GLN A 611 50.08 70.36 -4.23
C GLN A 611 48.84 69.74 -3.53
N GLY A 612 48.74 69.76 -2.19
CA GLY A 612 49.71 70.19 -1.16
C GLY A 612 49.07 70.26 0.24
N ASP A 613 49.93 70.29 1.27
CA ASP A 613 49.70 70.80 2.64
C ASP A 613 48.61 70.07 3.50
N ASP A 614 48.98 69.41 4.61
CA ASP A 614 48.82 69.89 6.01
C ASP A 614 47.39 69.64 6.59
N GLU A 615 47.12 69.26 7.84
CA GLU A 615 47.85 68.83 9.06
C GLU A 615 47.00 67.66 9.69
N LYS A 616 47.52 66.59 10.30
CA LYS A 616 48.25 66.45 11.60
C LYS A 616 47.33 66.53 12.85
N ASP A 617 47.65 65.69 13.84
CA ASP A 617 47.28 65.74 15.29
C ASP A 617 45.81 65.42 15.66
N ASP A 618 45.47 64.81 16.82
CA ASP A 618 46.19 64.01 17.84
C ASP A 618 45.13 63.29 18.76
N ASP A 619 45.54 62.78 19.95
CA ASP A 619 44.78 62.11 21.04
C ASP A 619 44.28 60.68 20.70
N GLU A 620 44.79 59.56 21.26
CA GLU A 620 45.14 59.15 22.65
C GLU A 620 43.92 58.85 23.55
N GLY A 621 43.93 57.71 24.26
CA GLY A 621 42.75 57.21 24.99
C GLY A 621 42.76 55.74 25.44
N ASP A 622 43.84 55.34 26.13
CA ASP A 622 43.93 54.43 27.31
C ASP A 622 42.59 54.31 28.13
N ASP A 623 42.24 53.27 28.89
CA ASP A 623 42.87 52.33 29.86
C ASP A 623 41.91 51.09 29.99
N ASP A 624 42.08 49.94 30.66
CA ASP A 624 43.07 49.27 31.55
C ASP A 624 42.69 47.75 31.63
N SER A 625 43.63 46.84 31.92
CA SER A 625 43.51 45.36 32.19
C SER A 625 43.06 44.40 31.06
N ASP A 626 43.71 43.25 30.76
CA ASP A 626 44.56 42.27 31.50
C ASP A 626 43.75 41.26 32.39
N ASP A 627 44.05 39.96 32.49
CA ASP A 627 45.12 39.15 31.86
C ASP A 627 44.74 37.64 31.73
N GLU A 628 45.65 36.81 31.19
CA GLU A 628 45.55 35.34 31.09
C GLU A 628 45.84 34.58 32.42
N GLU A 629 45.32 33.34 32.56
CA GLU A 629 45.96 32.13 33.15
C GLU A 629 44.96 30.95 33.01
N GLU A 630 45.23 29.87 32.26
CA GLU A 630 46.17 28.74 32.45
C GLU A 630 45.72 27.63 33.45
N LYS A 631 45.31 26.51 32.85
CA LYS A 631 45.72 25.11 33.16
C LYS A 631 45.25 24.34 34.42
N ASP A 632 45.14 23.02 34.16
CA ASP A 632 45.29 21.86 35.07
C ASP A 632 44.28 21.76 36.25
N GLU A 633 44.09 20.63 36.94
CA GLU A 633 44.83 19.36 36.98
C GLU A 633 43.86 18.15 37.13
N ALA A 634 44.36 16.91 37.14
CA ALA A 634 43.55 15.69 37.31
C ALA A 634 43.89 14.96 38.63
N ALA A 635 42.92 14.23 39.20
CA ALA A 635 43.13 13.41 40.40
C ALA A 635 42.32 12.10 40.38
N GLN A 636 42.85 11.07 41.05
CA GLN A 636 42.21 9.79 41.37
C GLN A 636 42.23 9.60 42.90
N GLU A 637 41.30 8.79 43.42
CA GLU A 637 41.37 7.87 44.58
C GLU A 637 39.99 7.15 44.60
N ASP A 638 39.83 5.84 44.79
CA ASP A 638 40.24 4.95 45.90
C ASP A 638 39.49 5.31 47.21
N ASP A 639 38.97 4.40 48.04
CA ASP A 639 38.88 2.92 48.03
C ASP A 639 37.65 2.48 48.88
N GLU A 640 37.52 1.17 49.14
CA GLU A 640 36.91 0.49 50.32
C GLU A 640 35.93 -0.68 50.02
N LYS A 641 35.96 -1.65 50.94
CA LYS A 641 35.14 -2.87 51.03
C LYS A 641 34.74 -3.07 52.49
N ASP A 642 33.67 -3.83 52.71
CA ASP A 642 33.43 -4.82 53.79
C ASP A 642 31.97 -5.31 53.58
N ASP A 643 31.55 -6.58 53.49
CA ASP A 643 31.99 -7.95 53.86
C ASP A 643 31.19 -8.57 55.03
N ASP A 644 31.00 -9.90 54.99
CA ASP A 644 30.30 -10.80 55.94
C ASP A 644 28.78 -10.63 56.27
N GLY A 645 28.09 -11.76 56.55
CA GLY A 645 26.74 -11.76 57.16
C GLY A 645 25.84 -13.00 56.92
N GLU A 646 26.17 -14.16 57.48
CA GLU A 646 25.42 -15.44 57.36
C GLU A 646 23.99 -15.45 57.96
N GLY A 647 23.16 -16.43 57.57
CA GLY A 647 21.84 -16.66 58.18
C GLY A 647 21.01 -17.82 57.58
N ASP A 648 21.39 -19.07 57.87
CA ASP A 648 20.56 -20.26 57.61
C ASP A 648 19.34 -20.36 58.55
N ASP A 649 18.26 -21.04 58.12
CA ASP A 649 17.76 -22.22 58.87
C ASP A 649 16.72 -23.06 58.08
N ASP A 650 16.69 -24.36 58.38
CA ASP A 650 15.91 -25.41 57.71
C ASP A 650 14.38 -25.37 57.93
N ASN A 651 13.64 -26.07 57.04
CA ASN A 651 12.69 -27.19 57.29
C ASN A 651 11.55 -27.21 56.23
N GLN A 652 11.36 -28.23 55.39
CA GLN A 652 11.12 -29.69 55.56
C GLN A 652 9.62 -30.04 55.32
N ASP A 653 9.40 -31.22 54.72
CA ASP A 653 8.17 -32.04 54.69
C ASP A 653 6.92 -31.49 53.94
N GLU A 654 6.03 -32.28 53.31
CA GLU A 654 6.02 -33.73 53.01
C GLU A 654 5.07 -34.03 51.79
N ASP A 655 5.53 -34.89 50.88
CA ASP A 655 4.83 -35.99 50.15
C ASP A 655 3.45 -35.89 49.39
N ASP A 656 3.23 -36.97 48.63
CA ASP A 656 2.00 -37.56 48.06
C ASP A 656 1.21 -36.95 46.86
N VAL A 657 1.56 -37.43 45.66
CA VAL A 657 0.78 -38.46 44.90
C VAL A 657 -0.76 -38.40 44.95
N GLU A 658 -1.45 -38.21 43.80
CA GLU A 658 -2.06 -39.35 43.04
C GLU A 658 -2.66 -38.97 41.66
N VAL A 659 -2.50 -39.92 40.72
CA VAL A 659 -3.12 -40.14 39.40
C VAL A 659 -4.59 -39.69 39.19
N LYS A 660 -4.87 -39.08 38.03
CA LYS A 660 -5.99 -39.52 37.14
C LYS A 660 -5.86 -39.11 35.67
N GLN A 661 -6.12 -40.08 34.80
CA GLN A 661 -6.48 -39.89 33.39
C GLN A 661 -8.01 -39.82 33.26
N ALA A 662 -8.50 -38.98 32.34
CA ALA A 662 -9.78 -39.13 31.65
C ALA A 662 -9.73 -38.34 30.34
#